data_AF-W6NFF9-F1
#
_entry.id   AF-W6NFF9-F1
#
_cell.length_a   1.000
_cell.length_b   1.000
_cell.length_c   1.000
_cell.angle_alpha   90.00
_cell.angle_beta   90.00
_cell.angle_gamma   90.00
#
_symmetry.space_group_name_H-M   'P 1'
#
loop_
_entity.id
_entity.type
_entity.pdbx_description
1 polymer ?
#
loop_
_entity_poly.entity_id
_entity_poly.type
_entity_poly.pdbx_seq_one_letter_code
_entity_poly.pdbx_strand_id
1 'polypeptide(L)'
;MDSNKLLKMSDMCITDEPSACTAFCPVHVDLRSFMEEIENGDFKKAYKVMSKKIPFPRLIGKICDHPCEEVCVRENIGGSISIGDLEKLTVDLGFVSKRKGFSIPKNDKRVAIVGGGLSGIVAANSLDNKGYNVTIYECTEKIGGRIWTHQGKDLTGESIKIGLNEFKNRNIEINYNTKVDKVQLRNISEQFDAVYLGTGIWDENLEINHETHQIGKSSVFVGGRLFNQNDSVIYSVSSAMSSAISMDRYIQKISITVAREKEGTYMTPLVINTDTIEFQGKVERKGDKYTREEAVEEAKRCLKCQCLNCVKICSHLKKYNRVPKKYIREINHNETIVLGNHYANKIINSCTLCGLCKEVCPSCIDMKEIIQETRQSMVERGRMPISAHDFALKDMEFSNSKYFHMVKNQPGYNEVKYVFYPGCQLSASQPEYIEKTYKYLISNIKRGVGIFLGCCGAPADWSGRQDLMKLNVENIRDKWKAMKKPIFILACSSCCSVFEKYMPEIKYISLWEVMDKRGIPIKNKISKKHVLNIHDACTTRHNNRIHNSIRHIVSDLGYTVEELKYSREKTKCCGYGGLVYFANREQSDEFVNDRIQESSEDYLVYCAMCKDLFVSKGKKTYHILDLIYSDNIEKVSLKKAPTLSERHKNRILLKINLLKNIWNEEVDTPNVIYNLNLIISNDVKESMNDRFILLEDVEKVIYNAEKNNEKFINTKNSHYLARLRIGNVTHWVEYEKKDEGLVVHSVYTHRMEIVEE
;
A
#
# COMPACT_ATOMS: atom_id res chain seq x y z
N MET A 1 -9.85 -9.72 16.36
CA MET A 1 -10.23 -9.51 14.94
C MET A 1 -10.55 -10.84 14.28
N ASP A 2 -11.49 -10.91 13.34
CA ASP A 2 -11.84 -12.16 12.64
C ASP A 2 -10.74 -12.53 11.62
N SER A 3 -10.05 -13.65 11.88
CA SER A 3 -8.98 -14.16 11.01
C SER A 3 -9.50 -14.51 9.60
N ASN A 4 -10.74 -15.00 9.49
CA ASN A 4 -11.34 -15.32 8.20
C ASN A 4 -11.61 -14.05 7.37
N LYS A 5 -12.06 -12.95 8.02
CA LYS A 5 -12.22 -11.64 7.37
C LYS A 5 -10.88 -11.16 6.78
N LEU A 6 -9.80 -11.23 7.55
CA LEU A 6 -8.47 -10.83 7.08
C LEU A 6 -7.97 -11.67 5.91
N LEU A 7 -8.09 -13.00 5.99
CA LEU A 7 -7.64 -13.90 4.92
C LEU A 7 -8.42 -13.64 3.62
N LYS A 8 -9.75 -13.47 3.70
CA LYS A 8 -10.58 -13.10 2.54
C LYS A 8 -10.10 -11.79 1.91
N MET A 9 -9.84 -10.76 2.70
CA MET A 9 -9.34 -9.47 2.20
C MET A 9 -7.91 -9.57 1.62
N SER A 10 -7.06 -10.44 2.18
CA SER A 10 -5.74 -10.75 1.63
C SER A 10 -5.85 -11.36 0.24
N ASP A 11 -6.77 -12.30 0.05
CA ASP A 11 -6.94 -13.05 -1.21
C ASP A 11 -7.60 -12.21 -2.32
N MET A 12 -8.26 -11.10 -1.99
CA MET A 12 -8.73 -10.11 -2.98
C MET A 12 -7.58 -9.37 -3.70
N CYS A 13 -6.37 -9.40 -3.15
CA CYS A 13 -5.24 -8.65 -3.70
C CYS A 13 -4.69 -9.32 -4.96
N ILE A 14 -4.80 -8.63 -6.09
CA ILE A 14 -4.39 -9.11 -7.43
C ILE A 14 -2.89 -8.98 -7.73
N THR A 15 -2.04 -8.64 -6.75
CA THR A 15 -0.59 -8.47 -6.99
C THR A 15 0.10 -9.74 -7.48
N ASP A 16 -0.39 -10.91 -7.05
CA ASP A 16 0.16 -12.22 -7.43
C ASP A 16 -0.52 -12.79 -8.70
N GLU A 17 -1.53 -12.11 -9.24
CA GLU A 17 -2.18 -12.56 -10.46
C GLU A 17 -1.23 -12.39 -11.66
N PRO A 18 -1.21 -13.35 -12.59
CA PRO A 18 -0.27 -13.33 -13.70
C PRO A 18 -0.55 -12.16 -14.65
N SER A 19 0.48 -11.74 -15.38
CA SER A 19 0.31 -10.82 -16.51
C SER A 19 -0.61 -11.42 -17.57
N ALA A 20 -1.30 -10.57 -18.33
CA ALA A 20 -2.21 -11.01 -19.39
C ALA A 20 -1.54 -11.99 -20.36
N CYS A 21 -0.34 -11.68 -20.82
CA CYS A 21 0.45 -12.54 -21.70
C CYS A 21 0.80 -13.91 -21.07
N THR A 22 1.05 -14.00 -19.75
CA THR A 22 1.31 -15.28 -19.06
C THR A 22 0.03 -16.07 -18.85
N ALA A 23 -1.07 -15.41 -18.46
CA ALA A 23 -2.37 -16.04 -18.28
C ALA A 23 -2.94 -16.61 -19.58
N PHE A 24 -2.71 -15.90 -20.69
CA PHE A 24 -3.18 -16.28 -22.01
C PHE A 24 -2.19 -17.16 -22.78
N CYS A 25 -0.96 -17.36 -22.27
CA CYS A 25 -0.05 -18.36 -22.81
C CYS A 25 -0.59 -19.75 -22.46
N PRO A 26 -0.86 -20.65 -23.44
CA PRO A 26 -1.44 -21.97 -23.16
C PRO A 26 -0.59 -22.87 -22.24
N VAL A 27 0.69 -22.57 -22.05
CA VAL A 27 1.59 -23.29 -21.13
C VAL A 27 2.08 -22.42 -19.96
N HIS A 28 1.56 -21.20 -19.82
CA HIS A 28 1.86 -20.25 -18.76
C HIS A 28 3.35 -19.97 -18.54
N VAL A 29 4.06 -19.59 -19.60
CA VAL A 29 5.44 -19.10 -19.48
C VAL A 29 5.46 -17.85 -18.60
N ASP A 30 6.42 -17.78 -17.68
CA ASP A 30 6.68 -16.58 -16.87
C ASP A 30 7.37 -15.52 -17.71
N LEU A 31 6.56 -14.79 -18.48
CA LEU A 31 7.03 -13.80 -19.43
C LEU A 31 7.61 -12.57 -18.72
N ARG A 32 7.22 -12.30 -17.47
CA ARG A 32 7.79 -11.18 -16.70
C ARG A 32 9.27 -11.46 -16.39
N SER A 33 9.57 -12.61 -15.77
CA SER A 33 10.95 -12.98 -15.49
C SER A 33 11.74 -13.25 -16.77
N PHE A 34 11.11 -13.78 -17.83
CA PHE A 34 11.75 -13.93 -19.13
C PHE A 34 12.26 -12.58 -19.68
N MET A 35 11.43 -11.54 -19.65
CA MET A 35 11.81 -10.19 -20.10
C MET A 35 12.88 -9.56 -19.24
N GLU A 36 12.81 -9.72 -17.91
CA GLU A 36 13.84 -9.23 -16.98
C GLU A 36 15.23 -9.81 -17.29
N GLU A 37 15.32 -11.10 -17.61
CA GLU A 37 16.60 -11.73 -17.95
C GLU A 37 17.14 -11.28 -19.31
N ILE A 38 16.27 -11.05 -20.31
CA ILE A 38 16.69 -10.49 -21.61
C ILE A 38 17.18 -9.05 -21.46
N GLU A 39 16.47 -8.22 -20.67
CA GLU A 39 16.89 -6.85 -20.36
C GLU A 39 18.26 -6.79 -19.69
N ASN A 40 18.55 -7.75 -18.80
CA ASN A 40 19.88 -7.94 -18.20
C ASN A 40 20.92 -8.53 -19.18
N GLY A 41 20.52 -8.88 -20.41
CA GLY A 41 21.34 -9.53 -21.41
C GLY A 41 21.66 -11.00 -21.09
N ASP A 42 21.00 -11.64 -20.14
CA ASP A 42 21.25 -13.03 -19.71
C ASP A 42 20.32 -14.02 -20.43
N PHE A 43 20.58 -14.24 -21.72
CA PHE A 43 19.81 -15.17 -22.56
C PHE A 43 19.84 -16.61 -22.04
N LYS A 44 20.87 -17.01 -21.29
CA LYS A 44 20.95 -18.35 -20.68
C LYS A 44 19.92 -18.51 -19.57
N LYS A 45 19.76 -17.50 -18.70
CA LYS A 45 18.68 -17.50 -17.70
C LYS A 45 17.32 -17.33 -18.34
N ALA A 46 17.16 -16.49 -19.36
CA ALA A 46 15.91 -16.38 -20.13
C ALA A 46 15.49 -17.75 -20.72
N TYR A 47 16.43 -18.47 -21.33
CA TYR A 47 16.19 -19.82 -21.84
C TYR A 47 15.79 -20.79 -20.71
N LYS A 48 16.42 -20.70 -19.54
CA LYS A 48 16.05 -21.50 -18.36
C LYS A 48 14.63 -21.18 -17.87
N VAL A 49 14.20 -19.92 -17.91
CA VAL A 49 12.83 -19.51 -17.54
C VAL A 49 11.81 -20.15 -18.48
N MET A 50 11.93 -19.99 -19.79
CA MET A 50 10.99 -20.59 -20.75
C MET A 50 11.03 -22.13 -20.70
N SER A 51 12.20 -22.73 -20.50
CA SER A 51 12.39 -24.20 -20.43
C SER A 51 11.73 -24.87 -19.21
N LYS A 52 11.27 -24.10 -18.22
CA LYS A 52 10.46 -24.63 -17.10
C LYS A 52 9.06 -25.02 -17.55
N LYS A 53 8.53 -24.40 -18.61
CA LYS A 53 7.14 -24.54 -19.06
C LYS A 53 7.03 -25.10 -20.47
N ILE A 54 7.93 -24.69 -21.37
CA ILE A 54 7.94 -25.17 -22.76
C ILE A 54 8.73 -26.49 -22.84
N PRO A 55 8.08 -27.63 -23.19
CA PRO A 55 8.80 -28.85 -23.55
C PRO A 55 9.55 -28.64 -24.87
N PHE A 56 10.67 -29.34 -25.08
CA PHE A 56 11.52 -29.18 -26.28
C PHE A 56 11.74 -27.70 -26.70
N PRO A 57 12.23 -26.83 -25.79
CA PRO A 57 12.24 -25.38 -26.00
C PRO A 57 13.04 -24.94 -27.23
N ARG A 58 14.06 -25.72 -27.64
CA ARG A 58 14.81 -25.48 -28.90
C ARG A 58 13.96 -25.52 -30.16
N LEU A 59 12.93 -26.35 -30.14
CA LEU A 59 12.01 -26.55 -31.25
C LEU A 59 10.83 -25.61 -31.09
N ILE A 60 10.07 -25.77 -30.01
CA ILE A 60 8.80 -25.05 -29.82
C ILE A 60 9.01 -23.54 -29.70
N GLY A 61 10.09 -23.07 -29.05
CA GLY A 61 10.40 -21.63 -28.96
C GLY A 61 10.68 -20.96 -30.31
N LYS A 62 10.90 -21.72 -31.39
CA LYS A 62 11.09 -21.19 -32.75
C LYS A 62 9.82 -21.19 -33.61
N ILE A 63 8.82 -21.99 -33.26
CA ILE A 63 7.62 -22.25 -34.07
C ILE A 63 6.31 -21.97 -33.31
N CYS A 64 6.39 -21.38 -32.12
CA CYS A 64 5.22 -20.98 -31.36
C CYS A 64 4.42 -19.92 -32.15
N ASP A 65 3.09 -19.95 -32.01
CA ASP A 65 2.20 -18.99 -32.69
C ASP A 65 2.02 -17.68 -31.88
N HIS A 66 2.63 -17.59 -30.69
CA HIS A 66 2.67 -16.43 -29.80
C HIS A 66 1.31 -15.74 -29.51
N PRO A 67 0.24 -16.47 -29.13
CA PRO A 67 -1.06 -15.86 -28.79
C PRO A 67 -0.98 -14.89 -27.59
N CYS A 68 0.07 -14.99 -26.78
CA CYS A 68 0.33 -14.08 -25.67
C CYS A 68 0.60 -12.63 -26.10
N GLU A 69 0.99 -12.38 -27.36
CA GLU A 69 1.17 -11.03 -27.89
C GLU A 69 -0.18 -10.33 -28.10
N GLU A 70 -1.23 -11.04 -28.51
CA GLU A 70 -2.57 -10.50 -28.80
C GLU A 70 -3.23 -9.82 -27.59
N VAL A 71 -2.87 -10.25 -26.38
CA VAL A 71 -3.40 -9.73 -25.12
C VAL A 71 -2.43 -8.79 -24.40
N CYS A 72 -1.34 -8.38 -25.05
CA CYS A 72 -0.38 -7.48 -24.44
C CYS A 72 -1.03 -6.12 -24.15
N VAL A 73 -1.07 -5.72 -22.88
CA VAL A 73 -1.65 -4.42 -22.48
C VAL A 73 -0.94 -3.21 -23.12
N ARG A 74 0.26 -3.42 -23.69
CA ARG A 74 1.07 -2.40 -24.33
C ARG A 74 0.62 -2.08 -25.76
N GLU A 75 -0.27 -2.88 -26.35
CA GLU A 75 -0.69 -2.75 -27.75
C GLU A 75 -1.12 -1.32 -28.08
N ASN A 76 -1.94 -0.71 -27.22
CA ASN A 76 -2.47 0.64 -27.40
C ASN A 76 -1.47 1.78 -27.18
N ILE A 77 -0.23 1.51 -26.75
CA ILE A 77 0.81 2.52 -26.44
C ILE A 77 2.10 2.29 -27.24
N GLY A 78 1.93 1.83 -28.48
CA GLY A 78 3.01 1.68 -29.48
C GLY A 78 3.34 0.24 -29.83
N GLY A 79 2.37 -0.67 -29.71
CA GLY A 79 2.46 -2.07 -30.11
C GLY A 79 2.92 -3.02 -29.00
N SER A 80 2.49 -4.27 -29.13
CA SER A 80 2.85 -5.38 -28.26
C SER A 80 4.36 -5.63 -28.22
N ILE A 81 4.79 -6.30 -27.14
CA ILE A 81 6.17 -6.80 -27.06
C ILE A 81 6.32 -7.98 -28.01
N SER A 82 7.41 -7.99 -28.75
CA SER A 82 7.77 -9.01 -29.75
C SER A 82 8.31 -10.28 -29.10
N ILE A 83 7.50 -10.88 -28.22
CA ILE A 83 7.82 -12.08 -27.44
C ILE A 83 8.37 -13.18 -28.35
N GLY A 84 7.79 -13.38 -29.54
CA GLY A 84 8.20 -14.45 -30.42
C GLY A 84 9.58 -14.29 -31.03
N ASP A 85 9.93 -13.07 -31.43
CA ASP A 85 11.28 -12.77 -31.91
C ASP A 85 12.31 -12.90 -30.79
N LEU A 86 11.92 -12.53 -29.57
CA LEU A 86 12.74 -12.68 -28.36
C LEU A 86 12.93 -14.16 -27.96
N GLU A 87 11.90 -14.99 -28.07
CA GLU A 87 11.99 -16.45 -27.85
C GLU A 87 12.93 -17.10 -28.87
N LYS A 88 12.79 -16.76 -30.15
CA LYS A 88 13.66 -17.25 -31.23
C LYS A 88 15.12 -16.92 -30.97
N LEU A 89 15.43 -15.67 -30.62
CA LEU A 89 16.80 -15.26 -30.30
C LEU A 89 17.31 -15.94 -29.03
N THR A 90 16.46 -16.08 -28.01
CA THR A 90 16.82 -16.75 -26.75
C THR A 90 17.17 -18.22 -26.97
N VAL A 91 16.48 -18.92 -27.88
CA VAL A 91 16.87 -20.28 -28.28
C VAL A 91 18.25 -20.30 -28.93
N ASP A 92 18.57 -19.32 -29.79
CA ASP A 92 19.84 -19.26 -30.51
C ASP A 92 21.03 -18.93 -29.58
N LEU A 93 20.87 -17.95 -28.69
CA LEU A 93 21.96 -17.46 -27.81
C LEU A 93 22.01 -18.13 -26.44
N GLY A 94 20.86 -18.55 -25.94
CA GLY A 94 20.65 -18.99 -24.56
C GLY A 94 20.63 -20.49 -24.36
N PHE A 95 20.76 -21.29 -25.42
CA PHE A 95 20.73 -22.73 -25.32
C PHE A 95 21.78 -23.25 -24.34
N VAL A 96 21.30 -23.96 -23.33
CA VAL A 96 22.13 -24.67 -22.36
C VAL A 96 21.66 -26.12 -22.38
N SER A 97 22.57 -27.05 -22.67
CA SER A 97 22.28 -28.48 -22.60
C SER A 97 21.86 -28.84 -21.18
N LYS A 98 20.75 -29.57 -21.04
CA LYS A 98 20.32 -30.07 -19.72
C LYS A 98 21.41 -31.01 -19.21
N ARG A 99 21.93 -30.75 -18.00
CA ARG A 99 22.66 -31.79 -17.25
C ARG A 99 21.71 -32.97 -17.07
N LYS A 100 22.19 -34.21 -17.27
CA LYS A 100 21.40 -35.43 -17.00
C LYS A 100 20.88 -35.35 -15.57
N GLY A 101 19.57 -35.10 -15.41
CA GLY A 101 18.91 -35.17 -14.12
C GLY A 101 18.83 -36.62 -13.65
N PHE A 102 18.51 -36.81 -12.37
CA PHE A 102 18.16 -38.13 -11.87
C PHE A 102 16.87 -38.60 -12.57
N SER A 103 16.94 -39.72 -13.30
CA SER A 103 15.76 -40.35 -13.87
C SER A 103 14.91 -40.90 -12.73
N ILE A 104 13.60 -40.60 -12.74
CA ILE A 104 12.67 -41.26 -11.85
C ILE A 104 12.60 -42.74 -12.26
N PRO A 105 12.68 -43.71 -11.31
CA PRO A 105 12.50 -45.12 -11.62
C PRO A 105 11.16 -45.39 -12.30
N LYS A 106 11.14 -46.37 -13.21
CA LYS A 106 9.90 -46.79 -13.86
C LYS A 106 8.98 -47.50 -12.86
N ASN A 107 7.68 -47.21 -12.91
CA ASN A 107 6.65 -47.90 -12.14
C ASN A 107 6.14 -49.14 -12.91
N ASP A 108 5.13 -49.83 -12.38
CA ASP A 108 4.50 -51.01 -13.00
C ASP A 108 3.46 -50.65 -14.06
N LYS A 109 3.15 -49.36 -14.24
CA LYS A 109 2.08 -48.86 -15.11
C LYS A 109 2.58 -48.62 -16.52
N ARG A 110 1.73 -48.93 -17.49
CA ARG A 110 2.01 -48.84 -18.92
C ARG A 110 1.04 -47.88 -19.58
N VAL A 111 1.58 -46.96 -20.37
CA VAL A 111 0.79 -46.00 -21.17
C VAL A 111 1.15 -46.08 -22.64
N ALA A 112 0.14 -46.03 -23.50
CA ALA A 112 0.32 -46.02 -24.96
C ALA A 112 0.09 -44.62 -25.52
N ILE A 113 0.89 -44.24 -26.52
CA ILE A 113 0.77 -42.97 -27.24
C ILE A 113 0.56 -43.30 -28.71
N VAL A 114 -0.62 -42.98 -29.25
CA VAL A 114 -0.97 -43.22 -30.65
C VAL A 114 -0.73 -41.92 -31.43
N GLY A 115 0.32 -41.92 -32.26
CA GLY A 115 0.82 -40.77 -33.01
C GLY A 115 2.08 -40.17 -32.38
N GLY A 116 3.22 -40.32 -33.04
CA GLY A 116 4.53 -39.78 -32.67
C GLY A 116 4.77 -38.34 -33.16
N GLY A 117 3.71 -37.56 -33.38
CA GLY A 117 3.79 -36.13 -33.69
C GLY A 117 4.14 -35.26 -32.47
N LEU A 118 4.25 -33.93 -32.67
CA LEU A 118 4.59 -32.98 -31.60
C LEU A 118 3.80 -33.18 -30.30
N SER A 119 2.48 -33.33 -30.42
CA SER A 119 1.59 -33.56 -29.29
C SER A 119 1.90 -34.88 -28.57
N GLY A 120 2.08 -35.95 -29.32
CA GLY A 120 2.39 -37.27 -28.79
C GLY A 120 3.74 -37.33 -28.08
N ILE A 121 4.79 -36.73 -28.65
CA ILE A 121 6.12 -36.68 -27.99
C ILE A 121 6.10 -35.83 -26.71
N VAL A 122 5.26 -34.79 -26.64
CA VAL A 122 5.07 -33.99 -25.42
C VAL A 122 4.34 -34.79 -24.33
N ALA A 123 3.25 -35.49 -24.70
CA ALA A 123 2.54 -36.37 -23.77
C ALA A 123 3.45 -37.50 -23.28
N ALA A 124 4.16 -38.16 -24.20
CA ALA A 124 5.14 -39.21 -23.90
C ALA A 124 6.23 -38.71 -22.94
N ASN A 125 6.85 -37.56 -23.24
CA ASN A 125 7.86 -36.95 -22.37
C ASN A 125 7.32 -36.62 -20.98
N SER A 126 6.08 -36.13 -20.89
CA SER A 126 5.46 -35.79 -19.61
C SER A 126 5.17 -37.01 -18.74
N LEU A 127 4.67 -38.09 -19.33
CA LEU A 127 4.37 -39.35 -18.65
C LEU A 127 5.66 -40.11 -18.31
N ASP A 128 6.66 -40.10 -19.20
CA ASP A 128 7.98 -40.68 -18.96
C ASP A 128 8.67 -40.02 -17.76
N ASN A 129 8.60 -38.68 -17.65
CA ASN A 129 9.12 -37.93 -16.50
C ASN A 129 8.36 -38.23 -15.19
N LYS A 130 7.15 -38.82 -15.25
CA LYS A 130 6.41 -39.27 -14.07
C LYS A 130 6.69 -40.73 -13.70
N GLY A 131 7.55 -41.42 -14.46
CA GLY A 131 7.95 -42.81 -14.20
C GLY A 131 7.12 -43.86 -14.93
N TYR A 132 6.22 -43.49 -15.85
CA TYR A 132 5.44 -44.47 -16.60
C TYR A 132 6.26 -45.22 -17.66
N ASN A 133 5.91 -46.47 -17.96
CA ASN A 133 6.43 -47.18 -19.13
C ASN A 133 5.65 -46.73 -20.36
N VAL A 134 6.32 -46.04 -21.28
CA VAL A 134 5.68 -45.39 -22.42
C VAL A 134 6.01 -46.16 -23.71
N THR A 135 4.98 -46.53 -24.47
CA THR A 135 5.10 -47.10 -25.81
C THR A 135 4.41 -46.18 -26.81
N ILE A 136 5.11 -45.80 -27.89
CA ILE A 136 4.57 -44.95 -28.97
C ILE A 136 4.27 -45.81 -30.20
N TYR A 137 3.10 -45.63 -30.80
CA TYR A 137 2.73 -46.17 -32.09
C TYR A 137 2.70 -45.04 -33.12
N GLU A 138 3.63 -45.06 -34.06
CA GLU A 138 3.80 -44.04 -35.11
C GLU A 138 3.54 -44.66 -36.48
N CYS A 139 2.67 -44.03 -37.28
CA CYS A 139 2.25 -44.59 -38.57
C CYS A 139 3.33 -44.49 -39.65
N THR A 140 4.30 -43.60 -39.49
CA THR A 140 5.42 -43.39 -40.42
C THR A 140 6.73 -43.99 -39.89
N GLU A 141 7.79 -43.87 -40.70
CA GLU A 141 9.16 -44.26 -40.37
C GLU A 141 9.90 -43.29 -39.43
N LYS A 142 9.29 -42.14 -39.09
CA LYS A 142 9.95 -41.11 -38.26
C LYS A 142 8.95 -40.37 -37.35
N ILE A 143 9.40 -40.05 -36.13
CA ILE A 143 8.65 -39.18 -35.22
C ILE A 143 8.74 -37.71 -35.63
N GLY A 144 7.89 -36.87 -35.04
CA GLY A 144 7.86 -35.42 -35.18
C GLY A 144 6.58 -34.90 -35.85
N GLY A 145 5.94 -35.70 -36.71
CA GLY A 145 4.69 -35.34 -37.37
C GLY A 145 4.73 -33.95 -38.02
N ARG A 146 3.78 -33.08 -37.69
CA ARG A 146 3.68 -31.73 -38.27
C ARG A 146 4.89 -30.82 -38.02
N ILE A 147 5.81 -31.14 -37.10
CA ILE A 147 7.02 -30.31 -36.93
C ILE A 147 7.86 -30.21 -38.20
N TRP A 148 7.83 -31.25 -39.04
CA TRP A 148 8.58 -31.31 -40.29
C TRP A 148 8.06 -30.30 -41.34
N THR A 149 6.83 -29.77 -41.21
CA THR A 149 6.30 -28.74 -42.12
C THR A 149 6.93 -27.37 -41.91
N HIS A 150 7.66 -27.16 -40.81
CA HIS A 150 8.44 -25.94 -40.54
C HIS A 150 9.88 -26.03 -41.07
N GLN A 151 10.28 -27.17 -41.65
CA GLN A 151 11.59 -27.30 -42.27
C GLN A 151 11.72 -26.33 -43.45
N GLY A 152 12.78 -25.53 -43.47
CA GLY A 152 13.03 -24.52 -44.50
C GLY A 152 12.28 -23.20 -44.28
N LYS A 153 11.47 -23.11 -43.20
CA LYS A 153 10.84 -21.85 -42.74
C LYS A 153 11.56 -21.36 -41.49
N ASP A 154 11.17 -21.91 -40.34
CA ASP A 154 11.70 -21.51 -39.03
C ASP A 154 12.76 -22.48 -38.49
N LEU A 155 12.80 -23.70 -39.04
CA LEU A 155 13.67 -24.79 -38.59
C LEU A 155 14.47 -25.38 -39.75
N THR A 156 15.67 -25.89 -39.47
CA THR A 156 16.45 -26.70 -40.40
C THR A 156 16.15 -28.19 -40.17
N GLY A 157 16.34 -29.03 -41.19
CA GLY A 157 16.17 -30.48 -41.02
C GLY A 157 17.11 -31.04 -39.94
N GLU A 158 18.30 -30.45 -39.81
CA GLU A 158 19.26 -30.78 -38.76
C GLU A 158 18.78 -30.34 -37.37
N SER A 159 18.25 -29.13 -37.21
CA SER A 159 17.75 -28.66 -35.91
C SER A 159 16.57 -29.50 -35.40
N ILE A 160 15.69 -29.95 -36.30
CA ILE A 160 14.60 -30.88 -35.98
C ILE A 160 15.17 -32.22 -35.51
N LYS A 161 16.10 -32.82 -36.26
CA LYS A 161 16.73 -34.09 -35.90
C LYS A 161 17.40 -34.01 -34.53
N ILE A 162 18.18 -32.96 -34.28
CA ILE A 162 18.88 -32.75 -33.01
C ILE A 162 17.86 -32.61 -31.87
N GLY A 163 16.82 -31.79 -32.03
CA GLY A 163 15.80 -31.57 -31.01
C GLY A 163 14.99 -32.83 -30.69
N LEU A 164 14.68 -33.64 -31.69
CA LEU A 164 14.00 -34.93 -31.50
C LEU A 164 14.95 -36.01 -30.95
N ASN A 165 16.26 -35.90 -31.16
CA ASN A 165 17.22 -36.86 -30.62
C ASN A 165 17.31 -36.78 -29.08
N GLU A 166 17.00 -35.62 -28.48
CA GLU A 166 16.84 -35.50 -27.03
C GLU A 166 15.76 -36.45 -26.48
N PHE A 167 14.75 -36.76 -27.30
CA PHE A 167 13.70 -37.71 -26.97
C PHE A 167 14.15 -39.17 -27.14
N LYS A 168 14.91 -39.48 -28.20
CA LYS A 168 15.43 -40.83 -28.47
C LYS A 168 16.40 -41.35 -27.41
N ASN A 169 17.04 -40.45 -26.66
CA ASN A 169 17.94 -40.81 -25.56
C ASN A 169 17.21 -41.29 -24.29
N ARG A 170 15.88 -41.45 -24.32
CA ARG A 170 15.05 -41.98 -23.24
C ARG A 170 14.71 -43.45 -23.51
N ASN A 171 14.48 -44.22 -22.45
CA ASN A 171 14.01 -45.61 -22.53
C ASN A 171 12.50 -45.66 -22.86
N ILE A 172 12.12 -45.11 -24.02
CA ILE A 172 10.75 -45.10 -24.55
C ILE A 172 10.72 -46.02 -25.77
N GLU A 173 9.79 -46.97 -25.79
CA GLU A 173 9.60 -47.88 -26.91
C GLU A 173 8.85 -47.16 -28.04
N ILE A 174 9.33 -47.27 -29.28
CA ILE A 174 8.70 -46.63 -30.44
C ILE A 174 8.50 -47.67 -31.55
N ASN A 175 7.23 -47.95 -31.83
CA ASN A 175 6.76 -48.82 -32.89
C ASN A 175 6.44 -47.99 -34.14
N TYR A 176 7.40 -47.92 -35.06
CA TYR A 176 7.27 -47.23 -36.35
C TYR A 176 6.40 -48.03 -37.33
N ASN A 177 5.98 -47.37 -38.42
CA ASN A 177 5.16 -47.97 -39.49
C ASN A 177 3.90 -48.69 -38.97
N THR A 178 3.36 -48.25 -37.84
CA THR A 178 2.21 -48.85 -37.18
C THR A 178 1.02 -47.90 -37.26
N LYS A 179 0.18 -48.10 -38.28
CA LYS A 179 -1.13 -47.43 -38.34
C LYS A 179 -2.04 -48.06 -37.30
N VAL A 180 -2.75 -47.22 -36.53
CA VAL A 180 -3.71 -47.62 -35.50
C VAL A 180 -5.11 -47.18 -35.94
N ASP A 181 -5.95 -48.15 -36.28
CA ASP A 181 -7.38 -47.97 -36.52
C ASP A 181 -8.20 -48.15 -35.22
N LYS A 182 -9.53 -48.16 -35.34
CA LYS A 182 -10.45 -48.32 -34.21
C LYS A 182 -10.30 -49.67 -33.49
N VAL A 183 -10.11 -50.76 -34.23
CA VAL A 183 -9.98 -52.10 -33.66
C VAL A 183 -8.67 -52.19 -32.90
N GLN A 184 -7.58 -51.68 -33.49
CA GLN A 184 -6.28 -51.61 -32.85
C GLN A 184 -6.29 -50.68 -31.63
N LEU A 185 -6.96 -49.53 -31.70
CA LEU A 185 -7.09 -48.62 -30.56
C LEU A 185 -7.79 -49.31 -29.38
N ARG A 186 -8.85 -50.08 -29.65
CA ARG A 186 -9.54 -50.88 -28.62
C ARG A 186 -8.61 -51.91 -28.01
N ASN A 187 -7.91 -52.69 -28.83
CA ASN A 187 -6.95 -53.70 -28.36
C ASN A 187 -5.83 -53.07 -27.51
N ILE A 188 -5.30 -51.92 -27.92
CA ILE A 188 -4.30 -51.17 -27.16
C ILE A 188 -4.90 -50.68 -25.84
N SER A 189 -6.13 -50.16 -25.84
CA SER A 189 -6.78 -49.66 -24.61
C SER A 189 -7.05 -50.74 -23.55
N GLU A 190 -7.13 -52.01 -23.96
CA GLU A 190 -7.27 -53.16 -23.04
C GLU A 190 -5.92 -53.63 -22.48
N GLN A 191 -4.80 -53.31 -23.14
CA GLN A 191 -3.45 -53.72 -22.74
C GLN A 191 -2.71 -52.68 -21.88
N PHE A 192 -3.11 -51.41 -21.95
CA PHE A 192 -2.45 -50.30 -21.27
C PHE A 192 -3.37 -49.65 -20.23
N ASP A 193 -2.79 -49.10 -19.16
CA ASP A 193 -3.55 -48.43 -18.10
C ASP A 193 -4.20 -47.13 -18.58
N ALA A 194 -3.58 -46.45 -19.55
CA ALA A 194 -4.15 -45.31 -20.25
C ALA A 194 -3.56 -45.16 -21.66
N VAL A 195 -4.34 -44.57 -22.57
CA VAL A 195 -3.94 -44.33 -23.96
C VAL A 195 -4.09 -42.84 -24.30
N TYR A 196 -3.07 -42.25 -24.90
CA TYR A 196 -3.13 -40.94 -25.51
C TYR A 196 -3.34 -41.08 -27.02
N LEU A 197 -4.33 -40.39 -27.58
CA LEU A 197 -4.64 -40.35 -29.00
C LEU A 197 -4.29 -38.97 -29.59
N GLY A 198 -3.31 -38.94 -30.48
CA GLY A 198 -2.74 -37.73 -31.07
C GLY A 198 -2.42 -37.86 -32.56
N THR A 199 -3.23 -38.59 -33.32
CA THR A 199 -3.03 -38.85 -34.77
C THR A 199 -3.26 -37.62 -35.65
N GLY A 200 -3.86 -36.57 -35.10
CA GLY A 200 -4.16 -35.31 -35.78
C GLY A 200 -5.49 -35.30 -36.52
N ILE A 201 -5.80 -36.36 -37.27
CA ILE A 201 -7.11 -36.59 -37.91
C ILE A 201 -7.63 -37.96 -37.48
N TRP A 202 -8.93 -38.07 -37.26
CA TRP A 202 -9.64 -39.30 -36.92
C TRP A 202 -10.98 -39.31 -37.66
N ASP A 203 -11.34 -40.46 -38.24
CA ASP A 203 -12.45 -40.55 -39.21
C ASP A 203 -13.84 -40.51 -38.56
N GLU A 204 -13.92 -40.78 -37.24
CA GLU A 204 -15.17 -40.79 -36.48
C GLU A 204 -15.25 -39.62 -35.51
N ASN A 205 -16.48 -39.17 -35.22
CA ASN A 205 -16.72 -38.20 -34.15
C ASN A 205 -16.43 -38.85 -32.78
N LEU A 206 -15.53 -38.23 -32.03
CA LEU A 206 -15.17 -38.66 -30.68
C LEU A 206 -15.96 -37.85 -29.65
N GLU A 207 -16.57 -38.52 -28.68
CA GLU A 207 -17.20 -37.87 -27.53
C GLU A 207 -16.11 -37.42 -26.54
N ILE A 208 -15.55 -36.24 -26.77
CA ILE A 208 -14.44 -35.69 -25.99
C ILE A 208 -14.98 -34.81 -24.87
N ASN A 209 -14.56 -35.10 -23.63
CA ASN A 209 -14.76 -34.18 -22.52
C ASN A 209 -13.71 -33.06 -22.56
N HIS A 210 -14.15 -31.82 -22.73
CA HIS A 210 -13.25 -30.66 -22.91
C HIS A 210 -12.42 -30.30 -21.67
N GLU A 211 -12.87 -30.65 -20.46
CA GLU A 211 -12.10 -30.37 -19.24
C GLU A 211 -11.02 -31.42 -18.99
N THR A 212 -11.33 -32.69 -19.26
CA THR A 212 -10.49 -33.83 -18.89
C THR A 212 -9.75 -34.44 -20.07
N HIS A 213 -10.09 -34.06 -21.30
CA HIS A 213 -9.57 -34.66 -22.54
C HIS A 213 -9.95 -36.14 -22.73
N GLN A 214 -10.80 -36.70 -21.87
CA GLN A 214 -11.19 -38.11 -21.90
C GLN A 214 -12.22 -38.35 -23.02
N ILE A 215 -12.11 -39.51 -23.70
CA ILE A 215 -13.14 -39.99 -24.61
C ILE A 215 -14.16 -40.81 -23.81
N GLY A 216 -15.41 -40.34 -23.73
CA GLY A 216 -16.47 -40.97 -22.95
C GLY A 216 -16.02 -41.30 -21.52
N LYS A 217 -16.21 -42.55 -21.08
CA LYS A 217 -15.69 -43.08 -19.80
C LYS A 217 -14.57 -44.10 -19.98
N SER A 218 -13.78 -43.97 -21.04
CA SER A 218 -12.72 -44.91 -21.40
C SER A 218 -11.36 -44.58 -20.77
N SER A 219 -10.35 -45.44 -20.98
CA SER A 219 -8.95 -45.16 -20.64
C SER A 219 -8.22 -44.31 -21.71
N VAL A 220 -8.96 -43.74 -22.68
CA VAL A 220 -8.40 -43.01 -23.83
C VAL A 220 -8.57 -41.50 -23.67
N PHE A 221 -7.50 -40.74 -23.93
CA PHE A 221 -7.42 -39.29 -23.80
C PHE A 221 -6.91 -38.66 -25.10
N VAL A 222 -7.38 -37.46 -25.45
CA VAL A 222 -7.11 -36.81 -26.75
C VAL A 222 -6.42 -35.46 -26.57
N GLY A 223 -5.42 -35.19 -27.41
CA GLY A 223 -4.80 -33.88 -27.51
C GLY A 223 -4.34 -33.55 -28.94
N GLY A 224 -3.67 -32.41 -29.09
CA GLY A 224 -3.18 -31.95 -30.38
C GLY A 224 -4.31 -31.46 -31.30
N ARG A 225 -4.12 -31.62 -32.60
CA ARG A 225 -5.10 -31.16 -33.62
C ARG A 225 -6.47 -31.81 -33.47
N LEU A 226 -6.54 -33.06 -32.97
CA LEU A 226 -7.81 -33.74 -32.69
C LEU A 226 -8.65 -33.02 -31.63
N PHE A 227 -8.00 -32.47 -30.60
CA PHE A 227 -8.67 -31.75 -29.54
C PHE A 227 -8.94 -30.28 -29.93
N ASN A 228 -7.90 -29.60 -30.42
CA ASN A 228 -7.96 -28.15 -30.64
C ASN A 228 -8.69 -27.75 -31.93
N GLN A 229 -8.84 -28.68 -32.88
CA GLN A 229 -9.41 -28.44 -34.21
C GLN A 229 -8.72 -27.31 -35.00
N ASN A 230 -7.46 -27.00 -34.66
CA ASN A 230 -6.64 -25.99 -35.33
C ASN A 230 -5.20 -26.49 -35.47
N ASP A 231 -4.41 -25.75 -36.25
CA ASP A 231 -3.03 -26.12 -36.52
C ASP A 231 -2.01 -25.53 -35.53
N SER A 232 -2.42 -24.77 -34.52
CA SER A 232 -1.51 -24.13 -33.58
C SER A 232 -0.59 -25.13 -32.88
N VAL A 233 0.70 -24.79 -32.90
CA VAL A 233 1.77 -25.52 -32.22
C VAL A 233 1.55 -25.46 -30.72
N ILE A 234 1.40 -24.25 -30.14
CA ILE A 234 1.42 -24.09 -28.69
C ILE A 234 0.15 -24.64 -28.02
N TYR A 235 -1.01 -24.55 -28.68
CA TYR A 235 -2.23 -25.23 -28.20
C TYR A 235 -2.12 -26.76 -28.30
N SER A 236 -1.45 -27.29 -29.34
CA SER A 236 -1.16 -28.72 -29.42
C SER A 236 -0.29 -29.19 -28.26
N VAL A 237 0.72 -28.41 -27.88
CA VAL A 237 1.58 -28.67 -26.73
C VAL A 237 0.77 -28.62 -25.43
N SER A 238 -0.02 -27.57 -25.22
CA SER A 238 -0.84 -27.40 -24.01
C SER A 238 -1.83 -28.54 -23.80
N SER A 239 -2.63 -28.87 -24.84
CA SER A 239 -3.59 -29.97 -24.78
C SER A 239 -2.94 -31.34 -24.48
N ALA A 240 -1.72 -31.58 -24.98
CA ALA A 240 -0.96 -32.78 -24.65
C ALA A 240 -0.56 -32.83 -23.16
N MET A 241 -0.14 -31.70 -22.60
CA MET A 241 0.20 -31.58 -21.18
C MET A 241 -1.03 -31.79 -20.28
N SER A 242 -2.16 -31.15 -20.60
CA SER A 242 -3.42 -31.34 -19.88
C SER A 242 -3.92 -32.79 -19.96
N SER A 243 -3.82 -33.43 -21.13
CA SER A 243 -4.14 -34.86 -21.29
C SER A 243 -3.23 -35.75 -20.44
N ALA A 244 -1.92 -35.48 -20.41
CA ALA A 244 -0.99 -36.25 -19.58
C ALA A 244 -1.26 -36.09 -18.08
N ILE A 245 -1.77 -34.93 -17.63
CA ILE A 245 -2.26 -34.73 -16.27
C ILE A 245 -3.51 -35.58 -16.01
N SER A 246 -4.47 -35.59 -16.95
CA SER A 246 -5.68 -36.40 -16.83
C SER A 246 -5.37 -37.90 -16.78
N MET A 247 -4.49 -38.38 -17.65
CA MET A 247 -4.02 -39.78 -17.67
C MET A 247 -3.38 -40.16 -16.34
N ASP A 248 -2.48 -39.32 -15.82
CA ASP A 248 -1.83 -39.56 -14.53
C ASP A 248 -2.84 -39.64 -13.37
N ARG A 249 -3.79 -38.69 -13.31
CA ARG A 249 -4.87 -38.68 -12.32
C ARG A 249 -5.79 -39.90 -12.44
N TYR A 250 -6.11 -40.31 -13.67
CA TYR A 250 -6.91 -41.48 -13.97
C TYR A 250 -6.23 -42.77 -13.48
N ILE A 251 -4.95 -42.97 -13.79
CA ILE A 251 -4.16 -44.13 -13.35
C ILE A 251 -4.05 -44.16 -11.81
N GLN A 252 -3.86 -43.00 -11.18
CA GLN A 252 -3.84 -42.87 -9.73
C GLN A 252 -5.21 -42.99 -9.06
N LYS A 253 -6.30 -43.09 -9.84
CA LYS A 253 -7.69 -43.16 -9.35
C LYS A 253 -8.09 -41.97 -8.47
N ILE A 254 -7.59 -40.78 -8.80
CA ILE A 254 -7.99 -39.50 -8.18
C ILE A 254 -8.86 -38.69 -9.16
N SER A 255 -9.51 -37.64 -8.65
CA SER A 255 -10.40 -36.83 -9.48
C SER A 255 -9.68 -36.19 -10.66
N ILE A 256 -10.18 -36.44 -11.88
CA ILE A 256 -9.70 -35.85 -13.13
C ILE A 256 -10.31 -34.47 -13.40
N THR A 257 -11.37 -34.07 -12.69
CA THR A 257 -12.13 -32.82 -12.94
C THR A 257 -11.81 -31.68 -11.97
N VAL A 258 -11.24 -31.96 -10.79
CA VAL A 258 -11.00 -30.93 -9.77
C VAL A 258 -9.79 -30.04 -10.11
N ALA A 259 -9.92 -28.73 -9.80
CA ALA A 259 -8.87 -27.72 -9.93
C ALA A 259 -8.32 -27.57 -11.35
N ARG A 260 -9.23 -27.36 -12.32
CA ARG A 260 -8.93 -27.18 -13.76
C ARG A 260 -9.16 -25.74 -14.24
N GLU A 261 -9.58 -24.81 -13.37
CA GLU A 261 -10.06 -23.47 -13.75
C GLU A 261 -8.97 -22.56 -14.36
N LYS A 262 -7.70 -22.86 -14.08
CA LYS A 262 -6.53 -22.14 -14.59
C LYS A 262 -5.66 -22.99 -15.51
N GLU A 263 -6.21 -24.05 -16.11
CA GLU A 263 -5.54 -24.78 -17.20
C GLU A 263 -5.83 -24.14 -18.56
N GLY A 264 -4.86 -24.20 -19.48
CA GLY A 264 -5.01 -23.61 -20.80
C GLY A 264 -4.95 -22.08 -20.75
N THR A 265 -5.75 -21.38 -21.56
CA THR A 265 -5.77 -19.92 -21.58
C THR A 265 -6.90 -19.37 -20.71
N TYR A 266 -6.63 -18.27 -20.01
CA TYR A 266 -7.68 -17.53 -19.30
C TYR A 266 -7.34 -16.04 -19.20
N MET A 267 -8.37 -15.23 -18.94
CA MET A 267 -8.20 -13.80 -18.70
C MET A 267 -7.82 -13.55 -17.25
N THR A 268 -6.70 -12.86 -17.06
CA THR A 268 -6.26 -12.43 -15.73
C THR A 268 -7.14 -11.31 -15.18
N PRO A 269 -7.45 -11.29 -13.87
CA PRO A 269 -8.08 -10.14 -13.23
C PRO A 269 -7.09 -8.97 -13.04
N LEU A 270 -5.82 -9.13 -13.42
CA LEU A 270 -4.81 -8.08 -13.30
C LEU A 270 -5.11 -6.90 -14.22
N VAL A 271 -5.33 -5.72 -13.62
CA VAL A 271 -5.55 -4.46 -14.33
C VAL A 271 -4.29 -3.59 -14.31
N ILE A 272 -3.81 -3.19 -15.48
CA ILE A 272 -2.69 -2.26 -15.66
C ILE A 272 -3.21 -0.98 -16.28
N ASN A 273 -3.02 0.16 -15.60
CA ASN A 273 -3.33 1.47 -16.17
C ASN A 273 -2.15 1.93 -17.04
N THR A 274 -2.43 2.29 -18.29
CA THR A 274 -1.46 2.75 -19.29
C THR A 274 -1.56 4.24 -19.60
N ASP A 275 -2.49 4.99 -18.99
CA ASP A 275 -2.83 6.37 -19.36
C ASP A 275 -1.66 7.35 -19.17
N THR A 276 -0.75 7.04 -18.25
CA THR A 276 0.42 7.87 -17.95
C THR A 276 1.72 7.32 -18.53
N ILE A 277 1.64 6.31 -19.39
CA ILE A 277 2.83 5.68 -19.99
C ILE A 277 3.07 6.34 -21.34
N GLU A 278 4.32 6.75 -21.57
CA GLU A 278 4.71 7.37 -22.84
C GLU A 278 4.60 6.36 -23.99
N PHE A 279 4.14 6.87 -25.14
CA PHE A 279 4.12 6.08 -26.36
C PHE A 279 5.54 5.72 -26.78
N GLN A 280 5.79 4.44 -27.05
CA GLN A 280 7.08 3.97 -27.55
C GLN A 280 6.83 2.86 -28.58
N GLY A 281 7.24 3.09 -29.84
CA GLY A 281 7.08 2.14 -30.93
C GLY A 281 7.90 0.86 -30.77
N LYS A 282 7.57 -0.17 -31.57
CA LYS A 282 8.30 -1.45 -31.63
C LYS A 282 9.73 -1.25 -32.12
N VAL A 283 10.68 -1.95 -31.50
CA VAL A 283 12.06 -1.96 -31.98
C VAL A 283 12.08 -2.70 -33.32
N GLU A 284 12.48 -2.02 -34.38
CA GLU A 284 12.63 -2.61 -35.71
C GLU A 284 13.87 -3.51 -35.77
N ARG A 285 13.71 -4.66 -36.43
CA ARG A 285 14.82 -5.58 -36.71
C ARG A 285 15.57 -5.11 -37.95
N LYS A 286 16.90 -5.04 -37.89
CA LYS A 286 17.73 -4.73 -39.07
C LYS A 286 17.98 -5.93 -39.99
N GLY A 287 17.72 -7.14 -39.53
CA GLY A 287 17.86 -8.36 -40.32
C GLY A 287 16.74 -9.37 -40.03
N ASP A 288 16.97 -10.64 -40.39
CA ASP A 288 15.96 -11.71 -40.23
C ASP A 288 15.58 -11.98 -38.77
N LYS A 289 16.45 -11.60 -37.82
CA LYS A 289 16.28 -11.79 -36.37
C LYS A 289 16.78 -10.56 -35.63
N TYR A 290 16.32 -10.39 -34.39
CA TYR A 290 16.89 -9.39 -33.49
C TYR A 290 18.38 -9.65 -33.24
N THR A 291 19.16 -8.58 -33.18
CA THR A 291 20.48 -8.64 -32.52
C THR A 291 20.30 -8.70 -31.00
N ARG A 292 21.40 -8.94 -30.27
CA ARG A 292 21.40 -8.93 -28.81
C ARG A 292 20.91 -7.59 -28.25
N GLU A 293 21.40 -6.50 -28.84
CA GLU A 293 21.11 -5.12 -28.44
C GLU A 293 19.65 -4.77 -28.73
N GLU A 294 19.15 -5.09 -29.93
CA GLU A 294 17.76 -4.86 -30.30
C GLU A 294 16.79 -5.63 -29.38
N ALA A 295 17.13 -6.87 -29.02
CA ALA A 295 16.34 -7.67 -28.10
C ALA A 295 16.31 -7.09 -26.67
N VAL A 296 17.43 -6.57 -26.18
CA VAL A 296 17.50 -5.88 -24.88
C VAL A 296 16.62 -4.63 -24.90
N GLU A 297 16.68 -3.81 -25.96
CA GLU A 297 15.84 -2.62 -26.10
C GLU A 297 14.35 -2.97 -26.22
N GLU A 298 14.02 -4.05 -26.94
CA GLU A 298 12.64 -4.54 -27.04
C GLU A 298 12.13 -5.05 -25.69
N ALA A 299 12.97 -5.75 -24.91
CA ALA A 299 12.62 -6.20 -23.56
C ALA A 299 12.41 -5.03 -22.58
N LYS A 300 13.19 -3.95 -22.70
CA LYS A 300 13.03 -2.72 -21.89
C LYS A 300 11.67 -2.05 -22.08
N ARG A 301 11.01 -2.23 -23.24
CA ARG A 301 9.64 -1.75 -23.47
C ARG A 301 8.61 -2.47 -22.58
N CYS A 302 8.93 -3.63 -22.03
CA CYS A 302 7.99 -4.42 -21.24
C CYS A 302 7.62 -3.72 -19.93
N LEU A 303 6.31 -3.57 -19.68
CA LEU A 303 5.80 -2.94 -18.46
C LEU A 303 6.02 -3.78 -17.18
N LYS A 304 6.50 -5.02 -17.32
CA LYS A 304 6.62 -6.01 -16.24
C LYS A 304 5.32 -6.07 -15.41
N CYS A 305 4.20 -6.19 -16.13
CA CYS A 305 2.83 -5.97 -15.65
C CYS A 305 2.58 -6.61 -14.28
N GLN A 306 2.46 -5.80 -13.23
CA GLN A 306 2.14 -6.19 -11.86
C GLN A 306 1.32 -5.11 -11.16
N CYS A 307 0.36 -5.49 -10.32
CA CYS A 307 -0.41 -4.52 -9.54
C CYS A 307 0.44 -4.00 -8.37
N LEU A 308 0.90 -2.76 -8.48
CA LEU A 308 1.66 -2.05 -7.44
C LEU A 308 1.11 -0.64 -7.17
N ASN A 309 -0.13 -0.34 -7.56
CA ASN A 309 -0.71 1.01 -7.49
C ASN A 309 -0.62 1.62 -6.09
N CYS A 310 -1.02 0.87 -5.06
CA CYS A 310 -0.94 1.30 -3.66
C CYS A 310 0.51 1.47 -3.17
N VAL A 311 1.44 0.61 -3.62
CA VAL A 311 2.86 0.68 -3.25
C VAL A 311 3.52 1.89 -3.89
N LYS A 312 3.28 2.14 -5.18
CA LYS A 312 3.88 3.25 -5.95
C LYS A 312 3.59 4.63 -5.34
N ILE A 313 2.50 4.80 -4.59
CA ILE A 313 2.08 6.09 -4.04
C ILE A 313 2.19 6.20 -2.51
N CYS A 314 2.50 5.11 -1.81
CA CYS A 314 2.52 5.08 -0.34
C CYS A 314 3.94 4.81 0.18
N SER A 315 4.59 5.84 0.75
CA SER A 315 5.95 5.73 1.30
C SER A 315 6.08 4.61 2.34
N HIS A 316 5.04 4.39 3.15
CA HIS A 316 5.02 3.29 4.13
C HIS A 316 5.10 1.91 3.48
N LEU A 317 4.30 1.63 2.45
CA LEU A 317 4.35 0.34 1.77
C LEU A 317 5.68 0.13 1.03
N LYS A 318 6.27 1.22 0.48
CA LYS A 318 7.61 1.18 -0.12
C LYS A 318 8.71 0.89 0.92
N LYS A 319 8.76 1.65 2.01
CA LYS A 319 9.80 1.53 3.06
C LYS A 319 9.89 0.11 3.58
N TYR A 320 8.75 -0.51 3.85
CA TYR A 320 8.69 -1.87 4.37
C TYR A 320 8.70 -2.96 3.28
N ASN A 321 8.77 -2.60 2.00
CA ASN A 321 8.67 -3.51 0.86
C ASN A 321 7.49 -4.49 1.02
N ARG A 322 6.29 -3.92 1.22
CA ARG A 322 5.06 -4.68 1.48
C ARG A 322 3.97 -4.32 0.49
N VAL A 323 3.33 -5.37 -0.02
CA VAL A 323 2.05 -5.30 -0.74
C VAL A 323 0.92 -5.70 0.22
N PRO A 324 -0.33 -5.22 0.01
CA PRO A 324 -1.43 -5.48 0.93
C PRO A 324 -1.61 -6.97 1.30
N LYS A 325 -1.55 -7.89 0.33
CA LYS A 325 -1.67 -9.34 0.57
C LYS A 325 -0.72 -9.84 1.66
N LYS A 326 0.57 -9.58 1.48
CA LYS A 326 1.63 -9.99 2.41
C LYS A 326 1.48 -9.29 3.76
N TYR A 327 1.18 -8.00 3.75
CA TYR A 327 1.02 -7.24 4.98
C TYR A 327 -0.16 -7.74 5.83
N ILE A 328 -1.30 -8.01 5.19
CA ILE A 328 -2.48 -8.57 5.87
C ILE A 328 -2.17 -9.94 6.50
N ARG A 329 -1.40 -10.79 5.81
CA ARG A 329 -0.97 -12.10 6.35
C ARG A 329 -0.03 -11.93 7.55
N GLU A 330 0.90 -10.97 7.50
CA GLU A 330 1.76 -10.63 8.64
C GLU A 330 0.97 -10.10 9.83
N ILE A 331 -0.06 -9.26 9.59
CA ILE A 331 -1.00 -8.81 10.62
C ILE A 331 -1.75 -10.01 11.22
N ASN A 332 -2.31 -10.89 10.38
CA ASN A 332 -3.03 -12.07 10.85
C ASN A 332 -2.15 -12.96 11.73
N HIS A 333 -0.89 -13.18 11.33
CA HIS A 333 0.08 -13.93 12.11
C HIS A 333 0.42 -13.21 13.44
N ASN A 334 0.58 -11.89 13.42
CA ASN A 334 0.82 -11.10 14.63
C ASN A 334 -0.35 -11.18 15.62
N GLU A 335 -1.58 -11.20 15.10
CA GLU A 335 -2.81 -11.23 15.88
C GLU A 335 -3.10 -12.60 16.49
N THR A 336 -2.82 -13.68 15.76
CA THR A 336 -3.24 -15.05 16.12
C THR A 336 -2.14 -15.87 16.78
N ILE A 337 -0.88 -15.70 16.37
CA ILE A 337 0.22 -16.58 16.78
C ILE A 337 1.16 -15.84 17.74
N VAL A 338 1.63 -14.67 17.34
CA VAL A 338 2.64 -13.90 18.10
C VAL A 338 2.04 -13.12 19.26
N LEU A 339 0.73 -12.82 19.19
CA LEU A 339 -0.01 -12.04 20.18
C LEU A 339 0.60 -10.66 20.45
N GLY A 340 1.17 -10.00 19.42
CA GLY A 340 1.64 -8.62 19.51
C GLY A 340 3.00 -8.39 20.15
N ASN A 341 3.89 -9.38 20.24
CA ASN A 341 5.22 -9.25 20.85
C ASN A 341 6.39 -8.92 19.87
N HIS A 342 6.15 -8.53 18.60
CA HIS A 342 7.22 -8.42 17.56
C HIS A 342 7.20 -7.16 16.66
N TYR A 343 8.21 -7.10 15.77
CA TYR A 343 8.48 -6.12 14.69
C TYR A 343 7.25 -5.62 13.92
N ALA A 344 6.22 -6.47 13.74
CA ALA A 344 4.98 -6.11 13.09
C ALA A 344 4.29 -4.89 13.74
N ASN A 345 4.41 -4.72 15.07
CA ASN A 345 3.84 -3.57 15.78
C ASN A 345 4.41 -2.23 15.28
N LYS A 346 5.72 -2.18 14.99
CA LYS A 346 6.34 -0.95 14.45
C LYS A 346 5.71 -0.61 13.11
N ILE A 347 5.52 -1.59 12.23
CA ILE A 347 4.89 -1.40 10.91
C ILE A 347 3.43 -0.96 11.05
N ILE A 348 2.63 -1.65 11.88
CA ILE A 348 1.22 -1.33 12.15
C ILE A 348 1.07 0.12 12.64
N ASN A 349 1.94 0.56 13.55
CA ASN A 349 1.95 1.92 14.11
C ASN A 349 2.60 2.97 13.17
N SER A 350 3.15 2.54 12.03
CA SER A 350 3.77 3.41 11.03
C SER A 350 2.83 3.82 9.89
N CYS A 351 1.59 3.35 9.89
CA CYS A 351 0.57 3.77 8.93
C CYS A 351 -0.21 5.00 9.42
N THR A 352 -0.44 5.96 8.52
CA THR A 352 -1.11 7.23 8.83
C THR A 352 -2.64 7.15 8.83
N LEU A 353 -3.20 5.99 8.51
CA LEU A 353 -4.66 5.79 8.38
C LEU A 353 -5.31 6.75 7.37
N CYS A 354 -4.58 7.13 6.31
CA CYS A 354 -5.04 8.16 5.35
C CYS A 354 -6.06 7.66 4.32
N GLY A 355 -6.22 6.34 4.17
CA GLY A 355 -7.18 5.72 3.25
C GLY A 355 -6.78 5.70 1.77
N LEU A 356 -5.67 6.31 1.37
CA LEU A 356 -5.27 6.40 -0.05
C LEU A 356 -5.13 5.03 -0.73
N CYS A 357 -4.73 4.00 0.01
CA CYS A 357 -4.65 2.63 -0.48
C CYS A 357 -5.97 2.11 -1.06
N LYS A 358 -7.12 2.44 -0.47
CA LYS A 358 -8.45 2.05 -0.96
C LYS A 358 -8.74 2.71 -2.29
N GLU A 359 -8.50 4.01 -2.37
CA GLU A 359 -8.81 4.85 -3.54
C GLU A 359 -8.08 4.44 -4.82
N VAL A 360 -6.91 3.82 -4.68
CA VAL A 360 -6.11 3.40 -5.84
C VAL A 360 -6.08 1.89 -6.05
N CYS A 361 -6.70 1.12 -5.15
CA CYS A 361 -6.71 -0.33 -5.24
C CYS A 361 -7.85 -0.77 -6.16
N PRO A 362 -7.57 -1.48 -7.27
CA PRO A 362 -8.62 -2.01 -8.13
C PRO A 362 -9.58 -2.97 -7.39
N SER A 363 -9.06 -3.69 -6.38
CA SER A 363 -9.84 -4.58 -5.52
C SER A 363 -10.43 -3.89 -4.29
N CYS A 364 -10.35 -2.55 -4.17
CA CYS A 364 -10.88 -1.78 -3.05
C CYS A 364 -10.36 -2.18 -1.65
N ILE A 365 -9.13 -2.71 -1.55
CA ILE A 365 -8.52 -3.08 -0.25
C ILE A 365 -8.21 -1.82 0.55
N ASP A 366 -8.81 -1.72 1.73
CA ASP A 366 -8.61 -0.60 2.65
C ASP A 366 -7.69 -0.95 3.82
N MET A 367 -6.39 -0.67 3.68
CA MET A 367 -5.44 -0.85 4.77
C MET A 367 -5.71 0.10 5.95
N LYS A 368 -6.45 1.21 5.78
CA LYS A 368 -6.85 2.08 6.89
C LYS A 368 -7.75 1.30 7.85
N GLU A 369 -8.80 0.66 7.33
CA GLU A 369 -9.74 -0.14 8.12
C GLU A 369 -9.02 -1.30 8.81
N ILE A 370 -8.26 -2.10 8.04
CA ILE A 370 -7.52 -3.26 8.57
C ILE A 370 -6.61 -2.85 9.74
N ILE A 371 -5.80 -1.80 9.55
CA ILE A 371 -4.85 -1.37 10.58
C ILE A 371 -5.58 -0.76 11.77
N GLN A 372 -6.68 -0.04 11.55
CA GLN A 372 -7.49 0.51 12.63
C GLN A 372 -8.12 -0.62 13.48
N GLU A 373 -8.75 -1.61 12.86
CA GLU A 373 -9.30 -2.79 13.57
C GLU A 373 -8.21 -3.58 14.29
N THR A 374 -7.03 -3.72 13.67
CA THR A 374 -5.87 -4.36 14.30
C THR A 374 -5.44 -3.61 15.56
N ARG A 375 -5.32 -2.27 15.50
CA ARG A 375 -4.96 -1.45 16.67
C ARG A 375 -5.99 -1.59 17.79
N GLN A 376 -7.28 -1.57 17.48
CA GLN A 376 -8.36 -1.80 18.45
C GLN A 376 -8.24 -3.18 19.12
N SER A 377 -8.13 -4.24 18.32
CA SER A 377 -7.95 -5.63 18.78
C SER A 377 -6.72 -5.78 19.68
N MET A 378 -5.61 -5.13 19.35
CA MET A 378 -4.39 -5.14 20.18
C MET A 378 -4.56 -4.38 21.49
N VAL A 379 -5.28 -3.25 21.50
CA VAL A 379 -5.59 -2.49 22.71
C VAL A 379 -6.48 -3.31 23.64
N GLU A 380 -7.56 -3.87 23.13
CA GLU A 380 -8.54 -4.66 23.91
C GLU A 380 -7.88 -5.87 24.61
N ARG A 381 -6.90 -6.50 23.95
CA ARG A 381 -6.16 -7.64 24.50
C ARG A 381 -4.95 -7.24 25.35
N GLY A 382 -4.72 -5.95 25.59
CA GLY A 382 -3.56 -5.44 26.35
C GLY A 382 -2.21 -5.71 25.67
N ARG A 383 -2.19 -5.87 24.34
CA ARG A 383 -0.98 -6.17 23.53
C ARG A 383 -0.44 -4.95 22.78
N MET A 384 -1.20 -3.86 22.68
CA MET A 384 -0.70 -2.61 22.11
C MET A 384 0.38 -2.00 23.04
N PRO A 385 1.61 -1.74 22.56
CA PRO A 385 2.62 -1.10 23.39
C PRO A 385 2.13 0.27 23.88
N ILE A 386 2.15 0.47 25.19
CA ILE A 386 1.68 1.70 25.83
C ILE A 386 2.39 2.92 25.23
N SER A 387 3.71 2.80 24.99
CA SER A 387 4.55 3.87 24.45
C SER A 387 4.16 4.34 23.05
N ALA A 388 3.47 3.54 22.24
CA ALA A 388 3.21 3.86 20.84
C ALA A 388 2.35 5.13 20.67
N HIS A 389 1.39 5.35 21.58
CA HIS A 389 0.40 6.42 21.43
C HIS A 389 0.26 7.32 22.69
N ASP A 390 1.00 7.02 23.77
CA ASP A 390 0.89 7.66 25.09
C ASP A 390 0.93 9.19 25.03
N PHE A 391 1.91 9.76 24.32
CA PHE A 391 2.07 11.23 24.23
C PHE A 391 0.87 11.92 23.61
N ALA A 392 0.34 11.37 22.51
CA ALA A 392 -0.81 11.95 21.83
C ALA A 392 -2.10 11.83 22.67
N LEU A 393 -2.24 10.75 23.43
CA LEU A 393 -3.36 10.56 24.35
C LEU A 393 -3.29 11.53 25.54
N LYS A 394 -2.09 11.78 26.09
CA LYS A 394 -1.87 12.80 27.12
C LYS A 394 -2.14 14.23 26.62
N ASP A 395 -1.73 14.56 25.40
CA ASP A 395 -2.05 15.87 24.78
C ASP A 395 -3.57 16.03 24.55
N MET A 396 -4.25 14.95 24.17
CA MET A 396 -5.71 14.92 24.07
C MET A 396 -6.39 15.11 25.43
N GLU A 397 -5.91 14.43 26.47
CA GLU A 397 -6.41 14.59 27.84
C GLU A 397 -6.23 16.04 28.32
N PHE A 398 -5.04 16.62 28.13
CA PHE A 398 -4.79 18.03 28.42
C PHE A 398 -5.75 18.94 27.66
N SER A 399 -5.97 18.67 26.37
CA SER A 399 -6.89 19.46 25.53
C SER A 399 -8.35 19.39 25.99
N ASN A 400 -8.72 18.39 26.79
CA ASN A 400 -10.06 18.26 27.36
C ASN A 400 -10.12 18.61 28.85
N SER A 401 -8.99 19.00 29.44
CA SER A 401 -8.89 19.43 30.83
C SER A 401 -9.45 20.84 31.05
N LYS A 402 -9.63 21.22 32.33
CA LYS A 402 -10.05 22.58 32.72
C LYS A 402 -9.15 23.70 32.20
N TYR A 403 -7.90 23.41 31.81
CA TYR A 403 -6.94 24.40 31.35
C TYR A 403 -7.23 24.94 29.94
N PHE A 404 -7.81 24.12 29.06
CA PHE A 404 -8.16 24.53 27.69
C PHE A 404 -9.65 24.38 27.39
N HIS A 405 -10.28 23.32 27.90
CA HIS A 405 -11.68 23.03 27.58
C HIS A 405 -12.60 24.17 28.02
N MET A 406 -13.49 24.59 27.12
CA MET A 406 -14.44 25.67 27.37
C MET A 406 -15.63 25.57 26.42
N VAL A 407 -16.84 25.73 26.96
CA VAL A 407 -18.08 25.86 26.17
C VAL A 407 -18.85 27.07 26.67
N LYS A 408 -19.07 28.07 25.79
CA LYS A 408 -19.79 29.29 26.14
C LYS A 408 -20.64 29.79 24.96
N ASN A 409 -21.80 30.37 25.28
CA ASN A 409 -22.60 31.11 24.32
C ASN A 409 -22.01 32.51 24.08
N GLN A 410 -22.31 33.09 22.93
CA GLN A 410 -22.00 34.49 22.65
C GLN A 410 -22.58 35.40 23.74
N PRO A 411 -21.85 36.42 24.23
CA PRO A 411 -22.40 37.43 25.12
C PRO A 411 -23.70 38.02 24.57
N GLY A 412 -24.72 38.14 25.43
CA GLY A 412 -26.06 38.62 25.04
C GLY A 412 -26.99 37.55 24.45
N TYR A 413 -26.55 36.30 24.30
CA TYR A 413 -27.38 35.20 23.80
C TYR A 413 -27.51 34.07 24.83
N ASN A 414 -28.75 33.80 25.27
CA ASN A 414 -29.07 32.64 26.11
C ASN A 414 -29.07 31.32 25.31
N GLU A 415 -29.27 31.41 24.00
CA GLU A 415 -29.27 30.29 23.08
C GLU A 415 -28.61 30.72 21.76
N VAL A 416 -27.82 29.83 21.17
CA VAL A 416 -27.06 30.10 19.95
C VAL A 416 -27.46 29.12 18.86
N LYS A 417 -27.57 29.59 17.62
CA LYS A 417 -27.84 28.71 16.47
C LYS A 417 -26.60 27.93 16.03
N TYR A 418 -25.43 28.54 16.19
CA TYR A 418 -24.15 27.98 15.76
C TYR A 418 -23.17 27.90 16.93
N VAL A 419 -22.23 26.96 16.85
CA VAL A 419 -21.10 26.88 17.78
C VAL A 419 -19.80 26.71 16.99
N PHE A 420 -18.83 27.59 17.21
CA PHE A 420 -17.53 27.51 16.57
C PHE A 420 -16.63 26.51 17.30
N TYR A 421 -16.10 25.55 16.53
CA TYR A 421 -15.20 24.52 17.01
C TYR A 421 -13.88 24.58 16.20
N PRO A 422 -12.85 25.28 16.70
CA PRO A 422 -11.61 25.48 15.97
C PRO A 422 -10.75 24.21 15.85
N GLY A 423 -10.93 23.27 16.78
CA GLY A 423 -10.08 22.09 16.92
C GLY A 423 -8.82 22.34 17.76
N CYS A 424 -8.35 21.30 18.44
CA CYS A 424 -7.28 21.39 19.44
C CYS A 424 -5.90 21.71 18.84
N GLN A 425 -5.57 21.20 17.65
CA GLN A 425 -4.26 21.45 17.02
C GLN A 425 -4.16 22.88 16.46
N LEU A 426 -5.19 23.36 15.77
CA LEU A 426 -5.17 24.73 15.24
C LEU A 426 -5.09 25.76 16.39
N SER A 427 -5.78 25.50 17.50
CA SER A 427 -5.69 26.28 18.73
C SER A 427 -4.30 26.26 19.38
N ALA A 428 -3.51 25.21 19.11
CA ALA A 428 -2.16 25.08 19.63
C ALA A 428 -1.12 25.76 18.73
N SER A 429 -1.24 25.59 17.41
CA SER A 429 -0.28 26.10 16.43
C SER A 429 -0.49 27.57 16.09
N GLN A 430 -1.74 28.04 16.09
CA GLN A 430 -2.13 29.39 15.65
C GLN A 430 -3.26 29.99 16.52
N PRO A 431 -3.08 30.08 17.86
CA PRO A 431 -4.11 30.60 18.77
C PRO A 431 -4.60 32.01 18.40
N GLU A 432 -3.72 32.87 17.89
CA GLU A 432 -4.03 34.25 17.51
C GLU A 432 -5.11 34.35 16.42
N TYR A 433 -5.19 33.36 15.53
CA TYR A 433 -6.20 33.34 14.47
C TYR A 433 -7.55 32.83 14.94
N ILE A 434 -7.59 32.07 16.04
CA ILE A 434 -8.86 31.57 16.59
C ILE A 434 -9.70 32.73 17.12
N GLU A 435 -9.10 33.64 17.89
CA GLU A 435 -9.82 34.81 18.40
C GLU A 435 -10.29 35.72 17.26
N LYS A 436 -9.42 36.00 16.27
CA LYS A 436 -9.78 36.77 15.06
C LYS A 436 -10.94 36.13 14.29
N THR A 437 -10.90 34.81 14.13
CA THR A 437 -11.96 34.03 13.45
C THR A 437 -13.27 34.09 14.23
N TYR A 438 -13.23 33.91 15.54
CA TYR A 438 -14.43 33.96 16.36
C TYR A 438 -15.08 35.35 16.34
N LYS A 439 -14.28 36.43 16.45
CA LYS A 439 -14.74 37.81 16.26
C LYS A 439 -15.38 38.04 14.89
N TYR A 440 -14.80 37.48 13.82
CA TYR A 440 -15.41 37.52 12.49
C TYR A 440 -16.78 36.80 12.47
N LEU A 441 -16.89 35.61 13.07
CA LEU A 441 -18.13 34.84 13.07
C LEU A 441 -19.27 35.54 13.84
N ILE A 442 -19.00 36.06 15.04
CA ILE A 442 -20.02 36.75 15.85
C ILE A 442 -20.50 38.05 15.18
N SER A 443 -19.64 38.73 14.42
CA SER A 443 -19.99 39.95 13.68
C SER A 443 -20.80 39.66 12.41
N ASN A 444 -20.62 38.48 11.79
CA ASN A 444 -21.24 38.13 10.50
C ASN A 444 -22.43 37.16 10.62
N ILE A 445 -22.74 36.67 11.83
CA ILE A 445 -23.85 35.75 12.08
C ILE A 445 -24.77 36.30 13.19
N LYS A 446 -25.93 36.83 12.80
CA LYS A 446 -26.90 37.50 13.70
C LYS A 446 -27.74 36.57 14.60
N ARG A 447 -27.53 35.24 14.58
CA ARG A 447 -28.35 34.25 15.32
C ARG A 447 -27.60 33.61 16.50
N GLY A 448 -26.59 34.30 17.01
CA GLY A 448 -25.71 33.82 18.09
C GLY A 448 -24.72 32.76 17.61
N VAL A 449 -23.45 32.93 17.97
CA VAL A 449 -22.38 31.93 17.73
C VAL A 449 -21.67 31.65 19.05
N GLY A 450 -21.90 30.47 19.63
CA GLY A 450 -21.11 30.03 20.79
C GLY A 450 -19.71 29.58 20.37
N ILE A 451 -18.87 29.25 21.35
CA ILE A 451 -17.56 28.63 21.13
C ILE A 451 -17.44 27.34 21.94
N PHE A 452 -16.77 26.35 21.36
CA PHE A 452 -16.45 25.08 22.00
C PHE A 452 -14.97 24.77 21.75
N LEU A 453 -14.16 24.86 22.81
CA LEU A 453 -12.75 24.49 22.83
C LEU A 453 -12.58 23.08 23.41
N GLY A 454 -11.89 22.20 22.67
CA GLY A 454 -11.63 20.82 23.07
C GLY A 454 -11.03 19.98 21.95
N CYS A 455 -10.76 18.70 22.24
CA CYS A 455 -10.35 17.71 21.25
C CYS A 455 -11.55 16.88 20.76
N CYS A 456 -11.62 16.62 19.45
CA CYS A 456 -12.68 15.77 18.89
C CYS A 456 -12.51 14.28 19.20
N GLY A 457 -11.34 13.86 19.72
CA GLY A 457 -11.04 12.46 20.02
C GLY A 457 -10.26 11.71 18.93
N ALA A 458 -9.81 12.39 17.86
CA ALA A 458 -9.04 11.77 16.79
C ALA A 458 -7.83 10.92 17.28
N PRO A 459 -7.03 11.35 18.29
CA PRO A 459 -5.97 10.51 18.84
C PRO A 459 -6.46 9.19 19.46
N ALA A 460 -7.62 9.19 20.12
CA ALA A 460 -8.24 7.97 20.65
C ALA A 460 -8.65 7.01 19.52
N ASP A 461 -9.28 7.52 18.48
CA ASP A 461 -9.66 6.73 17.30
C ASP A 461 -8.44 6.12 16.59
N TRP A 462 -7.40 6.91 16.36
CA TRP A 462 -6.19 6.48 15.67
C TRP A 462 -5.36 5.47 16.46
N SER A 463 -5.39 5.55 17.79
CA SER A 463 -4.66 4.63 18.67
C SER A 463 -5.39 3.31 18.93
N GLY A 464 -6.67 3.20 18.52
CA GLY A 464 -7.52 2.05 18.84
C GLY A 464 -8.17 2.11 20.23
N ARG A 465 -8.05 3.22 20.96
CA ARG A 465 -8.65 3.44 22.30
C ARG A 465 -10.13 3.80 22.19
N GLN A 466 -10.96 2.82 21.84
CA GLN A 466 -12.42 3.01 21.70
C GLN A 466 -13.10 3.38 23.03
N ASP A 467 -12.53 2.96 24.15
CA ASP A 467 -12.92 3.38 25.49
C ASP A 467 -12.82 4.90 25.68
N LEU A 468 -11.67 5.50 25.34
CA LEU A 468 -11.47 6.95 25.42
C LEU A 468 -12.28 7.70 24.36
N MET A 469 -12.41 7.12 23.17
CA MET A 469 -13.20 7.72 22.08
C MET A 469 -14.67 7.84 22.47
N LYS A 470 -15.25 6.78 23.04
CA LYS A 470 -16.64 6.76 23.51
C LYS A 470 -16.88 7.83 24.57
N LEU A 471 -16.01 7.91 25.59
CA LEU A 471 -16.10 8.91 26.65
C LEU A 471 -16.03 10.35 26.09
N ASN A 472 -15.13 10.60 25.14
CA ASN A 472 -14.99 11.91 24.52
C ASN A 472 -16.25 12.31 23.72
N VAL A 473 -16.81 11.36 22.97
CA VAL A 473 -18.03 11.55 22.19
C VAL A 473 -19.23 11.84 23.09
N GLU A 474 -19.39 11.10 24.19
CA GLU A 474 -20.46 11.33 25.18
C GLU A 474 -20.36 12.73 25.79
N ASN A 475 -19.15 13.15 26.18
CA ASN A 475 -18.90 14.50 26.71
C ASN A 475 -19.28 15.61 25.70
N ILE A 476 -18.92 15.46 24.42
CA ILE A 476 -19.32 16.41 23.36
C ILE A 476 -20.85 16.41 23.19
N ARG A 477 -21.48 15.24 23.16
CA ARG A 477 -22.94 15.09 23.02
C ARG A 477 -23.70 15.76 24.14
N ASP A 478 -23.28 15.57 25.39
CA ASP A 478 -23.97 16.12 26.56
C ASP A 478 -23.88 17.65 26.58
N LYS A 479 -22.71 18.20 26.25
CA LYS A 479 -22.54 19.65 26.09
C LYS A 479 -23.33 20.21 24.91
N TRP A 480 -23.36 19.50 23.79
CA TRP A 480 -24.18 19.88 22.64
C TRP A 480 -25.68 19.92 22.97
N LYS A 481 -26.18 18.92 23.71
CA LYS A 481 -27.56 18.90 24.21
C LYS A 481 -27.81 20.06 25.19
N ALA A 482 -26.89 20.32 26.11
CA ALA A 482 -26.98 21.43 27.05
C ALA A 482 -27.01 22.80 26.35
N MET A 483 -26.33 22.92 25.21
CA MET A 483 -26.40 24.11 24.34
C MET A 483 -27.66 24.19 23.46
N LYS A 484 -28.64 23.29 23.64
CA LYS A 484 -29.85 23.17 22.82
C LYS A 484 -29.57 22.84 21.34
N LYS A 485 -28.59 21.96 21.12
CA LYS A 485 -28.28 21.33 19.83
C LYS A 485 -27.92 22.31 18.68
N PRO A 486 -26.96 23.24 18.86
CA PRO A 486 -26.53 24.15 17.79
C PRO A 486 -25.85 23.40 16.63
N ILE A 487 -25.75 24.06 15.48
CA ILE A 487 -24.96 23.58 14.33
C ILE A 487 -23.48 23.91 14.56
N PHE A 488 -22.60 22.93 14.42
CA PHE A 488 -21.16 23.15 14.57
C PHE A 488 -20.57 23.85 13.35
N ILE A 489 -19.69 24.83 13.58
CA ILE A 489 -18.81 25.42 12.56
C ILE A 489 -17.41 24.84 12.79
N LEU A 490 -16.97 23.92 11.94
CA LEU A 490 -15.70 23.19 12.12
C LEU A 490 -14.57 23.81 11.27
N ALA A 491 -13.45 24.18 11.90
CA ALA A 491 -12.25 24.62 11.15
C ALA A 491 -11.27 23.49 10.83
N CYS A 492 -11.23 22.45 11.68
CA CYS A 492 -10.27 21.36 11.56
C CYS A 492 -10.80 20.22 10.67
N SER A 493 -10.04 19.85 9.64
CA SER A 493 -10.36 18.77 8.71
C SER A 493 -10.52 17.40 9.40
N SER A 494 -9.76 17.11 10.46
CA SER A 494 -9.92 15.86 11.22
C SER A 494 -11.15 15.87 12.11
N CYS A 495 -11.59 17.05 12.60
CA CYS A 495 -12.85 17.16 13.32
C CYS A 495 -14.03 16.81 12.41
N CYS A 496 -14.03 17.26 11.14
CA CYS A 496 -15.06 16.89 10.17
C CYS A 496 -15.21 15.37 10.06
N SER A 497 -14.10 14.66 9.79
CA SER A 497 -14.12 13.19 9.66
C SER A 497 -14.56 12.46 10.93
N VAL A 498 -14.16 12.96 12.11
CA VAL A 498 -14.57 12.37 13.40
C VAL A 498 -16.05 12.59 13.68
N PHE A 499 -16.58 13.78 13.40
CA PHE A 499 -18.00 14.07 13.58
C PHE A 499 -18.85 13.22 12.63
N GLU A 500 -18.46 13.10 11.35
CA GLU A 500 -19.15 12.23 10.39
C GLU A 500 -19.16 10.76 10.84
N LYS A 501 -18.05 10.26 11.38
CA LYS A 501 -17.92 8.85 11.79
C LYS A 501 -18.64 8.53 13.10
N TYR A 502 -18.54 9.40 14.10
CA TYR A 502 -18.95 9.07 15.48
C TYR A 502 -20.16 9.85 16.00
N MET A 503 -20.48 10.98 15.38
CA MET A 503 -21.58 11.88 15.78
C MET A 503 -22.40 12.35 14.57
N PRO A 504 -22.88 11.44 13.69
CA PRO A 504 -23.60 11.81 12.46
C PRO A 504 -24.89 12.61 12.72
N GLU A 505 -25.44 12.53 13.93
CA GLU A 505 -26.59 13.31 14.38
C GLU A 505 -26.29 14.80 14.59
N ILE A 506 -25.03 15.17 14.80
CA ILE A 506 -24.60 16.56 15.00
C ILE A 506 -24.34 17.20 13.64
N LYS A 507 -25.25 18.08 13.22
CA LYS A 507 -25.08 18.86 11.98
C LYS A 507 -23.89 19.79 12.11
N TYR A 508 -23.08 19.87 11.05
CA TYR A 508 -21.99 20.82 10.96
C TYR A 508 -21.90 21.47 9.57
N ILE A 509 -21.21 22.61 9.52
CA ILE A 509 -20.74 23.30 8.32
C ILE A 509 -19.25 23.62 8.51
N SER A 510 -18.43 23.54 7.47
CA SER A 510 -17.03 23.95 7.62
C SER A 510 -16.89 25.47 7.76
N LEU A 511 -15.86 25.92 8.45
CA LEU A 511 -15.49 27.35 8.52
C LEU A 511 -15.30 27.93 7.11
N TRP A 512 -14.71 27.13 6.22
CA TRP A 512 -14.41 27.52 4.84
C TRP A 512 -15.68 27.77 4.04
N GLU A 513 -16.69 26.91 4.14
CA GLU A 513 -18.00 27.16 3.51
C GLU A 513 -18.70 28.41 4.08
N VAL A 514 -18.53 28.70 5.37
CA VAL A 514 -19.09 29.91 5.98
C VAL A 514 -18.41 31.17 5.42
N MET A 515 -17.08 31.16 5.36
CA MET A 515 -16.27 32.26 4.86
C MET A 515 -16.48 32.52 3.36
N ASP A 516 -16.55 31.46 2.56
CA ASP A 516 -16.85 31.52 1.11
C ASP A 516 -18.23 32.14 0.85
N LYS A 517 -19.26 31.73 1.61
CA LYS A 517 -20.63 32.25 1.41
C LYS A 517 -20.88 33.65 1.97
N ARG A 518 -20.18 34.03 3.06
CA ARG A 518 -20.43 35.30 3.78
C ARG A 518 -19.38 36.37 3.50
N GLY A 519 -18.38 36.06 2.67
CA GLY A 519 -17.23 36.91 2.41
C GLY A 519 -16.20 36.83 3.53
N ILE A 520 -14.93 37.02 3.20
CA ILE A 520 -13.81 36.98 4.13
C ILE A 520 -13.48 38.38 4.67
N PRO A 521 -12.85 38.49 5.85
CA PRO A 521 -12.31 39.77 6.31
C PRO A 521 -11.07 40.10 5.45
N ILE A 522 -11.28 40.77 4.32
CA ILE A 522 -10.20 41.11 3.37
C ILE A 522 -9.30 42.17 4.00
N LYS A 523 -8.11 41.75 4.44
CA LYS A 523 -7.00 42.68 4.79
C LYS A 523 -5.86 42.63 3.78
N ASN A 524 -5.58 41.47 3.19
CA ASN A 524 -4.37 41.22 2.41
C ASN A 524 -4.68 40.79 0.97
N LYS A 525 -5.37 41.64 0.20
CA LYS A 525 -5.52 41.35 -1.23
C LYS A 525 -4.18 41.63 -1.91
N ILE A 526 -3.55 40.60 -2.47
CA ILE A 526 -2.27 40.78 -3.16
C ILE A 526 -2.50 41.38 -4.55
N SER A 527 -1.61 42.27 -4.96
CA SER A 527 -1.62 42.87 -6.30
C SER A 527 -0.71 42.13 -7.29
N LYS A 528 0.28 41.38 -6.78
CA LYS A 528 1.19 40.55 -7.57
C LYS A 528 0.67 39.12 -7.63
N LYS A 529 0.77 38.49 -8.80
CA LYS A 529 0.43 37.08 -8.98
C LYS A 529 1.40 36.20 -8.19
N HIS A 530 0.90 35.46 -7.19
CA HIS A 530 1.64 34.42 -6.46
C HIS A 530 0.92 33.09 -6.67
N VAL A 531 1.63 32.11 -7.24
CA VAL A 531 1.13 30.75 -7.46
C VAL A 531 1.41 29.90 -6.22
N LEU A 532 0.39 29.20 -5.73
CA LEU A 532 0.49 28.26 -4.61
C LEU A 532 -0.02 26.88 -5.03
N ASN A 533 0.72 25.83 -4.67
CA ASN A 533 0.24 24.47 -4.86
C ASN A 533 -0.60 24.00 -3.67
N ILE A 534 -1.85 23.63 -3.94
CA ILE A 534 -2.77 23.20 -2.87
C ILE A 534 -2.55 21.74 -2.47
N HIS A 535 -2.44 21.52 -1.15
CA HIS A 535 -2.48 20.19 -0.55
C HIS A 535 -3.79 20.01 0.22
N ASP A 536 -4.70 19.22 -0.35
CA ASP A 536 -5.94 18.82 0.29
C ASP A 536 -5.69 17.84 1.45
N ALA A 537 -6.39 18.04 2.56
CA ALA A 537 -6.24 17.21 3.74
C ALA A 537 -6.88 15.82 3.53
N CYS A 538 -6.14 14.76 3.86
CA CYS A 538 -6.61 13.39 3.66
C CYS A 538 -7.91 13.02 4.40
N THR A 539 -8.25 13.72 5.49
CA THR A 539 -9.50 13.51 6.24
C THR A 539 -10.72 14.18 5.62
N THR A 540 -10.54 15.08 4.65
CA THR A 540 -11.63 15.73 3.89
C THR A 540 -11.58 15.38 2.40
N ARG A 541 -10.86 14.31 2.05
CA ARG A 541 -10.61 13.79 0.70
C ARG A 541 -11.83 13.73 -0.22
N HIS A 542 -13.03 13.45 0.31
CA HIS A 542 -14.27 13.35 -0.47
C HIS A 542 -15.19 14.57 -0.29
N ASN A 543 -14.73 15.62 0.39
CA ASN A 543 -15.54 16.79 0.69
C ASN A 543 -15.31 17.89 -0.34
N ASN A 544 -15.99 17.75 -1.49
CA ASN A 544 -15.89 18.72 -2.58
C ASN A 544 -16.36 20.13 -2.22
N ARG A 545 -17.26 20.27 -1.23
CA ARG A 545 -17.70 21.58 -0.72
C ARG A 545 -16.52 22.33 -0.08
N ILE A 546 -15.80 21.69 0.83
CA ILE A 546 -14.59 22.25 1.44
C ILE A 546 -13.55 22.57 0.37
N HIS A 547 -13.28 21.63 -0.53
CA HIS A 547 -12.28 21.81 -1.59
C HIS A 547 -12.55 23.05 -2.44
N ASN A 548 -13.80 23.25 -2.85
CA ASN A 548 -14.20 24.37 -3.68
C ASN A 548 -14.16 25.69 -2.89
N SER A 549 -14.68 25.71 -1.66
CA SER A 549 -14.66 26.92 -0.82
C SER A 549 -13.23 27.40 -0.51
N ILE A 550 -12.28 26.49 -0.26
CA ILE A 550 -10.87 26.86 -0.08
C ILE A 550 -10.33 27.56 -1.33
N ARG A 551 -10.57 27.00 -2.52
CA ARG A 551 -10.07 27.53 -3.78
C ARG A 551 -10.70 28.88 -4.12
N HIS A 552 -12.00 29.05 -3.87
CA HIS A 552 -12.68 30.33 -4.04
C HIS A 552 -12.13 31.41 -3.11
N ILE A 553 -12.00 31.11 -1.80
CA ILE A 553 -11.42 32.05 -0.83
C ILE A 553 -10.03 32.51 -1.26
N VAL A 554 -9.20 31.60 -1.73
CA VAL A 554 -7.83 31.89 -2.14
C VAL A 554 -7.81 32.74 -3.42
N SER A 555 -8.72 32.47 -4.35
CA SER A 555 -8.94 33.31 -5.54
C SER A 555 -9.40 34.72 -5.16
N ASP A 556 -10.32 34.86 -4.21
CA ASP A 556 -10.80 36.17 -3.74
C ASP A 556 -9.69 37.01 -3.08
N LEU A 557 -8.73 36.35 -2.44
CA LEU A 557 -7.52 36.96 -1.89
C LEU A 557 -6.50 37.38 -2.97
N GLY A 558 -6.69 36.98 -4.24
CA GLY A 558 -5.84 37.33 -5.37
C GLY A 558 -4.71 36.34 -5.69
N TYR A 559 -4.71 35.16 -5.05
CA TYR A 559 -3.71 34.11 -5.31
C TYR A 559 -4.15 33.20 -6.45
N THR A 560 -3.18 32.63 -7.17
CA THR A 560 -3.42 31.56 -8.15
C THR A 560 -3.15 30.22 -7.48
N VAL A 561 -4.08 29.27 -7.60
CA VAL A 561 -3.90 27.91 -7.06
C VAL A 561 -3.66 26.94 -8.20
N GLU A 562 -2.62 26.12 -8.06
CA GLU A 562 -2.35 24.99 -8.94
C GLU A 562 -2.48 23.67 -8.18
N GLU A 563 -3.08 22.67 -8.82
CA GLU A 563 -3.28 21.35 -8.23
C GLU A 563 -1.97 20.55 -8.23
N LEU A 564 -1.68 19.92 -7.09
CA LEU A 564 -0.66 18.88 -7.03
C LEU A 564 -1.15 17.64 -7.80
N LYS A 565 -0.23 16.87 -8.40
CA LYS A 565 -0.54 15.62 -9.14
C LYS A 565 -1.44 14.68 -8.34
N TYR A 566 -1.19 14.58 -7.04
CA TYR A 566 -2.02 13.88 -6.08
C TYR A 566 -2.77 14.88 -5.21
N SER A 567 -3.96 15.30 -5.63
CA SER A 567 -4.88 16.18 -4.90
C SER A 567 -6.26 15.52 -4.71
N ARG A 568 -7.16 16.20 -3.96
CA ARG A 568 -8.53 15.74 -3.67
C ARG A 568 -8.61 14.25 -3.28
N GLU A 569 -9.35 13.44 -4.03
CA GLU A 569 -9.57 12.01 -3.79
C GLU A 569 -8.26 11.21 -3.76
N LYS A 570 -7.23 11.66 -4.49
CA LYS A 570 -5.92 11.00 -4.57
C LYS A 570 -4.87 11.62 -3.66
N THR A 571 -5.24 12.57 -2.78
CA THR A 571 -4.26 13.26 -1.92
C THR A 571 -3.42 12.29 -1.08
N LYS A 572 -2.11 12.53 -1.07
CA LYS A 572 -1.14 11.83 -0.22
C LYS A 572 -1.17 12.35 1.21
N CYS A 573 -0.66 11.57 2.16
CA CYS A 573 -0.61 12.00 3.57
C CYS A 573 0.64 12.83 3.88
N CYS A 574 0.51 13.79 4.79
CA CYS A 574 1.63 14.58 5.30
C CYS A 574 2.51 13.85 6.33
N GLY A 575 2.09 12.67 6.82
CA GLY A 575 2.83 11.92 7.85
C GLY A 575 2.31 12.07 9.29
N TYR A 576 1.38 12.99 9.56
CA TYR A 576 0.92 13.24 10.94
C TYR A 576 -0.12 12.23 11.44
N GLY A 577 -1.14 11.98 10.62
CA GLY A 577 -2.32 11.17 10.98
C GLY A 577 -1.94 9.75 11.40
N GLY A 578 -2.87 9.03 12.05
CA GLY A 578 -2.58 7.70 12.58
C GLY A 578 -1.53 7.70 13.69
N LEU A 579 -1.17 8.88 14.23
CA LEU A 579 -0.16 9.09 15.27
C LEU A 579 1.26 8.68 14.87
N VAL A 580 1.55 8.55 13.56
CA VAL A 580 2.87 8.14 13.07
C VAL A 580 3.96 9.12 13.52
N TYR A 581 3.65 10.42 13.59
CA TYR A 581 4.55 11.44 14.12
C TYR A 581 5.10 11.10 15.52
N PHE A 582 4.27 10.50 16.38
CA PHE A 582 4.64 10.12 17.74
C PHE A 582 5.18 8.68 17.82
N ALA A 583 4.60 7.77 17.04
CA ALA A 583 4.94 6.34 17.11
C ALA A 583 6.20 5.96 16.32
N ASN A 584 6.47 6.65 15.20
CA ASN A 584 7.62 6.42 14.33
C ASN A 584 7.99 7.70 13.55
N ARG A 585 8.80 8.56 14.17
CA ARG A 585 9.22 9.85 13.61
C ARG A 585 9.94 9.71 12.27
N GLU A 586 10.78 8.70 12.12
CA GLU A 586 11.51 8.40 10.88
C GLU A 586 10.53 8.12 9.71
N GLN A 587 9.46 7.35 9.95
CA GLN A 587 8.43 7.13 8.93
C GLN A 587 7.64 8.40 8.64
N SER A 588 7.31 9.20 9.65
CA SER A 588 6.64 10.49 9.47
C SER A 588 7.45 11.40 8.54
N ASP A 589 8.76 11.47 8.74
CA ASP A 589 9.67 12.28 7.92
C ASP A 589 9.72 11.81 6.47
N GLU A 590 9.69 10.49 6.20
CA GLU A 590 9.60 9.98 4.84
C GLU A 590 8.30 10.35 4.12
N PHE A 591 7.17 10.39 4.83
CA PHE A 591 5.91 10.86 4.24
C PHE A 591 5.99 12.34 3.89
N VAL A 592 6.60 13.15 4.75
CA VAL A 592 6.83 14.57 4.48
C VAL A 592 7.71 14.73 3.25
N ASN A 593 8.85 14.03 3.20
CA ASN A 593 9.81 14.11 2.10
C ASN A 593 9.19 13.69 0.75
N ASP A 594 8.47 12.55 0.71
CA ASP A 594 7.75 12.11 -0.49
C ASP A 594 6.71 13.15 -0.93
N ARG A 595 6.09 13.86 0.02
CA ARG A 595 5.07 14.85 -0.33
C ARG A 595 5.66 16.17 -0.82
N ILE A 596 6.66 16.74 -0.15
CA ILE A 596 7.21 18.06 -0.50
C ILE A 596 8.02 18.04 -1.81
N GLN A 597 8.50 16.87 -2.24
CA GLN A 597 9.23 16.68 -3.50
C GLN A 597 8.31 16.72 -4.75
N GLU A 598 7.00 16.72 -4.58
CA GLU A 598 6.04 16.71 -5.69
C GLU A 598 6.01 18.04 -6.48
N SER A 599 6.45 19.14 -5.87
CA SER A 599 6.56 20.43 -6.55
C SER A 599 7.61 21.32 -5.87
N SER A 600 8.26 22.20 -6.64
CA SER A 600 9.14 23.26 -6.14
C SER A 600 8.37 24.42 -5.49
N GLU A 601 7.14 24.71 -5.93
CA GLU A 601 6.35 25.89 -5.52
C GLU A 601 5.89 25.84 -4.06
N ASP A 602 5.60 27.00 -3.49
CA ASP A 602 5.09 27.13 -2.12
C ASP A 602 3.74 26.40 -1.93
N TYR A 603 3.50 25.84 -0.74
CA TYR A 603 2.30 25.05 -0.47
C TYR A 603 1.21 25.86 0.22
N LEU A 604 -0.04 25.55 -0.14
CA LEU A 604 -1.24 26.00 0.56
C LEU A 604 -1.92 24.80 1.23
N VAL A 605 -2.25 24.94 2.51
CA VAL A 605 -3.00 23.94 3.30
C VAL A 605 -4.12 24.59 4.10
N TYR A 606 -5.07 23.77 4.53
CA TYR A 606 -6.13 24.14 5.49
C TYR A 606 -6.20 23.17 6.67
N CYS A 607 -5.12 22.39 6.85
CA CYS A 607 -4.91 21.52 7.99
C CYS A 607 -3.64 21.97 8.72
N ALA A 608 -3.78 22.36 9.99
CA ALA A 608 -2.66 22.82 10.82
C ALA A 608 -1.52 21.79 10.89
N MET A 609 -1.87 20.50 11.02
CA MET A 609 -0.88 19.40 11.07
C MET A 609 -0.07 19.28 9.78
N CYS A 610 -0.68 19.53 8.62
CA CYS A 610 0.05 19.51 7.35
C CYS A 610 1.05 20.67 7.27
N LYS A 611 0.66 21.88 7.70
CA LYS A 611 1.57 23.03 7.78
C LYS A 611 2.75 22.71 8.70
N ASP A 612 2.44 22.26 9.92
CA ASP A 612 3.43 21.97 10.95
C ASP A 612 4.52 21.01 10.44
N LEU A 613 4.13 19.96 9.72
CA LEU A 613 5.08 18.98 9.19
C LEU A 613 5.85 19.46 7.96
N PHE A 614 5.21 20.10 6.98
CA PHE A 614 5.91 20.57 5.79
C PHE A 614 6.96 21.65 6.12
N VAL A 615 6.62 22.58 7.01
CA VAL A 615 7.57 23.61 7.49
C VAL A 615 8.73 22.98 8.27
N SER A 616 8.48 21.89 9.02
CA SER A 616 9.56 21.19 9.75
C SER A 616 10.66 20.62 8.85
N LYS A 617 10.39 20.45 7.54
CA LYS A 617 11.35 20.04 6.50
C LYS A 617 11.68 21.17 5.52
N GLY A 618 11.45 22.43 5.90
CA GLY A 618 11.86 23.61 5.15
C GLY A 618 10.97 23.99 3.97
N LYS A 619 9.84 23.31 3.76
CA LYS A 619 8.89 23.68 2.69
C LYS A 619 8.08 24.89 3.12
N LYS A 620 8.24 26.02 2.42
CA LYS A 620 7.39 27.20 2.57
C LYS A 620 5.93 26.81 2.41
N THR A 621 5.15 26.96 3.49
CA THR A 621 3.78 26.48 3.55
C THR A 621 2.89 27.47 4.28
N TYR A 622 1.79 27.85 3.63
CA TYR A 622 0.76 28.72 4.16
C TYR A 622 -0.45 27.90 4.58
N HIS A 623 -0.91 28.08 5.81
CA HIS A 623 -2.26 27.77 6.18
C HIS A 623 -3.18 28.86 5.60
N ILE A 624 -4.39 28.53 5.16
CA ILE A 624 -5.33 29.52 4.59
C ILE A 624 -5.58 30.72 5.53
N LEU A 625 -5.57 30.50 6.85
CA LEU A 625 -5.70 31.58 7.84
C LEU A 625 -4.50 32.54 7.86
N ASP A 626 -3.30 32.09 7.47
CA ASP A 626 -2.15 32.98 7.29
C ASP A 626 -2.46 34.01 6.20
N LEU A 627 -3.03 33.56 5.08
CA LEU A 627 -3.37 34.44 3.95
C LEU A 627 -4.45 35.46 4.33
N ILE A 628 -5.40 35.04 5.18
CA ILE A 628 -6.50 35.91 5.64
C ILE A 628 -6.04 36.92 6.70
N TYR A 629 -5.22 36.52 7.67
CA TYR A 629 -5.00 37.28 8.91
C TYR A 629 -3.56 37.71 9.22
N SER A 630 -2.55 37.20 8.51
CA SER A 630 -1.15 37.53 8.81
C SER A 630 -0.77 38.90 8.26
N ASP A 631 -0.12 39.73 9.06
CA ASP A 631 0.44 41.00 8.59
C ASP A 631 1.80 40.82 7.89
N ASN A 632 2.43 39.64 8.02
CA ASN A 632 3.70 39.30 7.37
C ASN A 632 3.65 37.86 6.83
N ILE A 633 3.31 37.74 5.55
CA ILE A 633 3.13 36.45 4.85
C ILE A 633 4.46 35.69 4.73
N GLU A 634 5.55 36.37 4.41
CA GLU A 634 6.87 35.72 4.23
C GLU A 634 7.34 35.02 5.51
N LYS A 635 7.21 35.69 6.67
CA LYS A 635 7.63 35.13 7.97
C LYS A 635 6.78 33.92 8.38
N VAL A 636 5.47 33.95 8.14
CA VAL A 636 4.58 32.85 8.58
C VAL A 636 4.68 31.59 7.73
N SER A 637 5.23 31.70 6.51
CA SER A 637 5.47 30.58 5.59
C SER A 637 6.47 29.55 6.11
N LEU A 638 7.38 29.97 6.98
CA LEU A 638 8.45 29.15 7.58
C LEU A 638 8.38 29.13 9.12
N LYS A 639 7.27 29.58 9.71
CA LYS A 639 7.06 29.54 11.16
C LYS A 639 6.99 28.08 11.61
N LYS A 640 8.03 27.61 12.31
CA LYS A 640 8.09 26.27 12.89
C LYS A 640 6.89 25.99 13.79
N ALA A 641 6.46 24.74 13.82
CA ALA A 641 5.41 24.29 14.73
C ALA A 641 5.85 24.49 16.19
N PRO A 642 4.92 24.83 17.10
CA PRO A 642 5.25 24.89 18.52
C PRO A 642 5.63 23.51 19.06
N THR A 643 6.59 23.51 19.99
CA THR A 643 6.92 22.39 20.88
C THR A 643 5.70 21.96 21.69
N LEU A 644 5.73 20.77 22.29
CA LEU A 644 4.58 20.30 23.08
C LEU A 644 4.24 21.23 24.27
N SER A 645 5.24 21.75 24.98
CA SER A 645 5.03 22.72 26.07
C SER A 645 4.41 24.01 25.54
N GLU A 646 4.89 24.52 24.41
CA GLU A 646 4.30 25.71 23.77
C GLU A 646 2.86 25.46 23.31
N ARG A 647 2.52 24.25 22.83
CA ARG A 647 1.14 23.89 22.49
C ARG A 647 0.22 23.98 23.70
N HIS A 648 0.64 23.47 24.86
CA HIS A 648 -0.11 23.58 26.10
C HIS A 648 -0.31 25.04 26.51
N LYS A 649 0.78 25.82 26.53
CA LYS A 649 0.76 27.25 26.84
C LYS A 649 -0.16 28.04 25.90
N ASN A 650 -0.06 27.81 24.60
CA ASN A 650 -0.87 28.49 23.58
C ASN A 650 -2.37 28.24 23.78
N ARG A 651 -2.75 26.99 24.09
CA ARG A 651 -4.14 26.63 24.39
C ARG A 651 -4.66 27.31 25.66
N ILE A 652 -3.85 27.34 26.73
CA ILE A 652 -4.19 28.03 27.99
C ILE A 652 -4.41 29.52 27.73
N LEU A 653 -3.44 30.17 27.08
CA LEU A 653 -3.49 31.60 26.80
C LEU A 653 -4.67 31.95 25.88
N LEU A 654 -4.97 31.11 24.89
CA LEU A 654 -6.15 31.30 24.04
C LEU A 654 -7.43 31.33 24.87
N LYS A 655 -7.63 30.38 25.81
CA LYS A 655 -8.80 30.36 26.68
C LYS A 655 -8.88 31.63 27.53
N ILE A 656 -7.79 32.02 28.19
CA ILE A 656 -7.72 33.23 29.04
C ILE A 656 -8.03 34.47 28.22
N ASN A 657 -7.40 34.63 27.06
CA ASN A 657 -7.59 35.79 26.20
C ASN A 657 -9.04 35.87 25.69
N LEU A 658 -9.67 34.74 25.33
CA LEU A 658 -11.07 34.73 24.95
C LEU A 658 -12.00 35.13 26.09
N LEU A 659 -11.79 34.60 27.30
CA LEU A 659 -12.57 34.94 28.48
C LEU A 659 -12.47 36.42 28.82
N LYS A 660 -11.25 36.96 28.82
CA LYS A 660 -10.99 38.38 29.05
C LYS A 660 -11.59 39.25 27.94
N ASN A 661 -11.28 38.98 26.68
CA ASN A 661 -11.57 39.90 25.58
C ASN A 661 -13.00 39.82 25.05
N ILE A 662 -13.72 38.72 25.30
CA ILE A 662 -15.10 38.53 24.81
C ILE A 662 -16.13 38.52 25.94
N TRP A 663 -15.82 37.87 27.08
CA TRP A 663 -16.75 37.76 28.21
C TRP A 663 -16.43 38.69 29.37
N ASN A 664 -15.34 39.47 29.31
CA ASN A 664 -14.84 40.29 30.42
C ASN A 664 -14.67 39.49 31.72
N GLU A 665 -14.30 38.22 31.60
CA GLU A 665 -14.03 37.33 32.73
C GLU A 665 -12.52 37.26 32.95
N GLU A 666 -12.05 37.78 34.08
CA GLU A 666 -10.68 37.59 34.51
C GLU A 666 -10.52 36.20 35.10
N VAL A 667 -9.46 35.52 34.66
CA VAL A 667 -9.07 34.21 35.17
C VAL A 667 -7.63 34.34 35.59
N ASP A 668 -7.32 33.91 36.80
CA ASP A 668 -5.93 33.78 37.25
C ASP A 668 -5.19 32.92 36.22
N THR A 669 -4.13 33.49 35.64
CA THR A 669 -3.18 32.69 34.88
C THR A 669 -2.78 31.54 35.78
N PRO A 670 -2.91 30.26 35.35
CA PRO A 670 -2.44 29.16 36.17
C PRO A 670 -1.01 29.50 36.60
N ASN A 671 -0.81 29.72 37.90
CA ASN A 671 0.53 29.99 38.43
C ASN A 671 1.45 28.96 37.81
N VAL A 672 2.59 29.39 37.26
CA VAL A 672 3.69 28.49 36.89
C VAL A 672 3.87 27.60 38.10
N ILE A 673 3.43 26.34 38.01
CA ILE A 673 3.02 25.55 39.18
C ILE A 673 4.19 25.41 40.17
N TYR A 674 5.41 25.57 39.67
CA TYR A 674 6.67 25.38 40.39
C TYR A 674 7.51 26.66 40.56
N ASN A 675 7.18 27.77 39.88
CA ASN A 675 7.89 29.06 39.91
C ASN A 675 9.44 28.94 39.88
N LEU A 676 9.97 28.10 39.00
CA LEU A 676 11.41 27.86 38.86
C LEU A 676 12.00 28.72 37.73
N ASN A 677 13.09 29.43 38.00
CA ASN A 677 13.85 30.10 36.95
C ASN A 677 14.81 29.11 36.27
N LEU A 678 14.36 28.46 35.21
CA LEU A 678 15.14 27.45 34.48
C LEU A 678 15.89 28.06 33.28
N ILE A 679 17.21 27.85 33.24
CA ILE A 679 18.07 28.22 32.11
C ILE A 679 18.35 26.94 31.31
N ILE A 680 17.77 26.84 30.11
CA ILE A 680 17.88 25.65 29.25
C ILE A 680 18.46 26.07 27.90
N SER A 681 19.57 25.43 27.50
CA SER A 681 20.21 25.66 26.20
C SER A 681 19.32 25.20 25.04
N ASN A 682 19.61 25.69 23.82
CA ASN A 682 18.85 25.28 22.63
C ASN A 682 19.00 23.78 22.34
N ASP A 683 20.19 23.22 22.52
CA ASP A 683 20.44 21.78 22.30
C ASP A 683 19.61 20.91 23.24
N VAL A 684 19.49 21.30 24.52
CA VAL A 684 18.64 20.58 25.48
C VAL A 684 17.16 20.73 25.13
N LYS A 685 16.71 21.92 24.68
CA LYS A 685 15.33 22.12 24.20
C LYS A 685 15.01 21.25 22.99
N GLU A 686 15.95 21.12 22.05
CA GLU A 686 15.78 20.24 20.89
C GLU A 686 15.70 18.77 21.33
N SER A 687 16.59 18.34 22.23
CA SER A 687 16.55 16.98 22.82
C SER A 687 15.22 16.69 23.54
N MET A 688 14.73 17.64 24.33
CA MET A 688 13.42 17.54 24.99
C MET A 688 12.29 17.38 23.97
N ASN A 689 12.30 18.21 22.92
CA ASN A 689 11.28 18.16 21.88
C ASN A 689 11.29 16.84 21.10
N ASP A 690 12.47 16.31 20.77
CA ASP A 690 12.63 15.04 20.07
C ASP A 690 12.18 13.83 20.92
N ARG A 691 12.28 13.96 22.24
CA ARG A 691 11.86 12.94 23.22
C ARG A 691 10.48 13.18 23.82
N PHE A 692 9.76 14.20 23.33
CA PHE A 692 8.45 14.62 23.81
C PHE A 692 8.39 14.94 25.32
N ILE A 693 9.49 15.48 25.86
CA ILE A 693 9.61 15.85 27.28
C ILE A 693 9.07 17.28 27.45
N LEU A 694 8.07 17.43 28.33
CA LEU A 694 7.46 18.71 28.63
C LEU A 694 8.32 19.53 29.58
N LEU A 695 8.25 20.85 29.46
CA LEU A 695 8.91 21.77 30.40
C LEU A 695 8.33 21.58 31.81
N GLU A 696 7.02 21.40 31.89
CA GLU A 696 6.31 21.17 33.15
C GLU A 696 6.76 19.87 33.84
N ASP A 697 7.23 18.87 33.09
CA ASP A 697 7.75 17.63 33.66
C ASP A 697 9.17 17.80 34.20
N VAL A 698 10.00 18.62 33.54
CA VAL A 698 11.32 19.03 34.07
C VAL A 698 11.15 19.83 35.36
N GLU A 699 10.24 20.79 35.37
CA GLU A 699 9.93 21.60 36.57
C GLU A 699 9.45 20.73 37.74
N LYS A 700 8.58 19.74 37.49
CA LYS A 700 8.14 18.78 38.52
C LYS A 700 9.29 17.99 39.14
N VAL A 701 10.20 17.49 38.32
CA VAL A 701 11.35 16.70 38.78
C VAL A 701 12.22 17.55 39.70
N ILE A 702 12.58 18.75 39.26
CA ILE A 702 13.42 19.66 40.03
C ILE A 702 12.71 20.09 41.32
N TYR A 703 11.43 20.48 41.24
CA TYR A 703 10.66 20.88 42.41
C TYR A 703 10.58 19.75 43.45
N ASN A 704 10.31 18.51 43.03
CA ASN A 704 10.29 17.36 43.92
C ASN A 704 11.67 17.11 44.57
N ALA A 705 12.74 17.19 43.78
CA ALA A 705 14.11 17.01 44.26
C ALA A 705 14.54 18.09 45.26
N GLU A 706 14.11 19.34 45.07
CA GLU A 706 14.37 20.42 46.01
C GLU A 706 13.53 20.31 47.28
N LYS A 707 12.27 19.87 47.15
CA LYS A 707 11.35 19.75 48.28
C LYS A 707 11.64 18.54 49.17
N ASN A 708 11.93 17.39 48.58
CA ASN A 708 12.09 16.12 49.30
C ASN A 708 13.55 15.69 49.45
N ASN A 709 14.50 16.48 48.91
CA ASN A 709 15.93 16.16 48.86
C ASN A 709 16.25 14.84 48.12
N GLU A 710 15.40 14.43 47.18
CA GLU A 710 15.56 13.24 46.34
C GLU A 710 16.45 13.54 45.12
N LYS A 711 17.75 13.69 45.33
CA LYS A 711 18.74 13.97 44.27
C LYS A 711 20.13 13.41 44.57
N PHE A 712 20.82 13.03 43.51
CA PHE A 712 22.24 12.67 43.55
C PHE A 712 23.10 13.88 43.26
N ILE A 713 24.27 13.97 43.90
CA ILE A 713 25.28 15.00 43.61
C ILE A 713 26.44 14.33 42.90
N ASN A 714 26.77 14.80 41.70
CA ASN A 714 27.98 14.38 41.01
C ASN A 714 29.16 15.19 41.55
N THR A 715 30.05 14.54 42.30
CA THR A 715 31.19 15.17 42.97
C THR A 715 32.25 15.73 42.03
N LYS A 716 32.24 15.35 40.74
CA LYS A 716 33.22 15.82 39.75
C LYS A 716 32.87 17.18 39.13
N ASN A 717 31.58 17.48 38.98
CA ASN A 717 31.11 18.70 38.33
C ASN A 717 30.11 19.49 39.18
N SER A 718 29.80 19.01 40.39
CA SER A 718 28.82 19.63 41.31
C SER A 718 27.39 19.70 40.77
N HIS A 719 27.06 18.92 39.73
CA HIS A 719 25.70 18.86 39.21
C HIS A 719 24.80 17.99 40.09
N TYR A 720 23.52 18.33 40.11
CA TYR A 720 22.45 17.54 40.70
C TYR A 720 21.82 16.67 39.61
N LEU A 721 21.60 15.39 39.93
CA LEU A 721 20.81 14.49 39.11
C LEU A 721 19.56 14.08 39.90
N ALA A 722 18.40 14.47 39.41
CA ALA A 722 17.11 14.20 40.03
C ALA A 722 16.26 13.29 39.15
N ARG A 723 15.38 12.52 39.78
CA ARG A 723 14.39 11.69 39.09
C ARG A 723 12.99 11.90 39.64
N LEU A 724 11.98 11.72 38.80
CA LEU A 724 10.59 11.60 39.23
C LEU A 724 9.80 10.72 38.25
N ARG A 725 9.02 9.79 38.78
CA ARG A 725 8.08 9.00 37.98
C ARG A 725 6.75 9.74 37.87
N ILE A 726 6.38 10.14 36.65
CA ILE A 726 5.15 10.86 36.33
C ILE A 726 4.28 9.92 35.49
N GLY A 727 3.25 9.36 36.12
CA GLY A 727 2.46 8.28 35.53
C GLY A 727 3.32 7.05 35.24
N ASN A 728 3.46 6.70 33.96
CA ASN A 728 4.20 5.54 33.47
C ASN A 728 5.61 5.87 32.90
N VAL A 729 6.09 7.10 33.08
CA VAL A 729 7.39 7.55 32.59
C VAL A 729 8.23 8.09 33.76
N THR A 730 9.45 7.60 33.86
CA THR A 730 10.47 8.11 34.78
C THR A 730 11.29 9.16 34.05
N HIS A 731 11.30 10.37 34.59
CA HIS A 731 12.06 11.51 34.07
C HIS A 731 13.31 11.72 34.90
N TRP A 732 14.42 12.00 34.22
CA TRP A 732 15.70 12.34 34.80
C TRP A 732 16.11 13.72 34.33
N VAL A 733 16.55 14.55 35.26
CA VAL A 733 17.00 15.91 35.00
C VAL A 733 18.35 16.11 35.68
N GLU A 734 19.36 16.44 34.89
CA GLU A 734 20.64 16.91 35.39
C GLU A 734 20.65 18.44 35.37
N TYR A 735 20.87 19.06 36.52
CA TYR A 735 20.84 20.52 36.67
C TYR A 735 21.86 21.03 37.68
N GLU A 736 22.20 22.31 37.58
CA GLU A 736 23.13 23.01 38.45
C GLU A 736 22.45 24.26 39.02
N LYS A 737 22.77 24.62 40.27
CA LYS A 737 22.31 25.86 40.88
C LYS A 737 23.34 26.96 40.63
N LYS A 738 22.93 28.04 39.96
CA LYS A 738 23.71 29.27 39.79
C LYS A 738 22.94 30.47 40.34
N ASP A 739 23.63 31.57 40.58
CA ASP A 739 23.04 32.81 41.12
C ASP A 739 21.88 33.34 40.24
N GLU A 740 21.96 33.13 38.92
CA GLU A 740 20.96 33.56 37.95
C GLU A 740 19.79 32.59 37.79
N GLY A 741 19.85 31.37 38.33
CA GLY A 741 18.80 30.36 38.17
C GLY A 741 19.32 28.92 38.14
N LEU A 742 18.44 27.99 37.77
CA LEU A 742 18.75 26.56 37.67
C LEU A 742 19.11 26.23 36.22
N VAL A 743 20.37 25.90 35.98
CA VAL A 743 20.86 25.54 34.63
C VAL A 743 20.59 24.06 34.39
N VAL A 744 19.79 23.74 33.36
CA VAL A 744 19.51 22.36 32.98
C VAL A 744 20.51 21.90 31.93
N HIS A 745 21.29 20.88 32.26
CA HIS A 745 22.37 20.34 31.42
C HIS A 745 21.92 19.17 30.55
N SER A 746 21.08 18.28 31.09
CA SER A 746 20.58 17.13 30.34
C SER A 746 19.23 16.64 30.86
N VAL A 747 18.42 16.07 29.96
CA VAL A 747 17.12 15.48 30.29
C VAL A 747 16.93 14.14 29.59
N TYR A 748 16.45 13.14 30.32
CA TYR A 748 16.24 11.79 29.80
C TYR A 748 14.97 11.16 30.38
N THR A 749 14.36 10.25 29.63
CA THR A 749 13.18 9.51 30.07
C THR A 749 13.28 8.03 29.74
N HIS A 750 12.71 7.20 30.62
CA HIS A 750 12.49 5.77 30.39
C HIS A 750 11.18 5.33 31.04
N ARG A 751 10.74 4.09 30.76
CA ARG A 751 9.50 3.53 31.33
C ARG A 751 9.72 2.54 32.47
N MET A 752 10.98 2.17 32.74
CA MET A 752 11.32 1.34 33.90
C MET A 752 10.94 2.02 35.22
N GLU A 753 10.44 1.23 36.15
CA GLU A 753 10.23 1.63 37.54
C GLU A 753 11.53 1.41 38.31
N ILE A 754 11.91 2.41 39.11
CA ILE A 754 13.10 2.32 39.97
C ILE A 754 12.56 2.07 41.37
N VAL A 755 12.73 0.84 41.83
CA VAL A 755 12.38 0.41 43.18
C VAL A 755 13.57 0.77 44.07
N GLU A 756 13.31 1.49 45.16
CA GLU A 756 14.32 1.71 46.21
C GLU A 756 14.24 0.53 47.16
N GLU A 757 15.40 -0.12 47.40
CA GLU A 757 15.56 -1.13 48.46
C GLU A 757 15.98 -0.46 49.77
#